data_AF-A0A0E3PEW9-F1
#
_entry.id   AF-A0A0E3PEW9-F1
#
_cell.length_a   1.000
_cell.length_b   1.000
_cell.length_c   1.000
_cell.angle_alpha   90.00
_cell.angle_beta   90.00
_cell.angle_gamma   90.00
#
_symmetry.space_group_name_H-M   'P 1'
#
loop_
_entity.id
_entity.type
_entity.pdbx_description
1 polymer ?
#
loop_
_entity_poly.entity_id
_entity_poly.type
_entity_poly.pdbx_seq_one_letter_code
_entity_poly.pdbx_strand_id
1 'polypeptide(L)'
;MSLFLWPNYEDNEINEKTKYWVDLWEETIVGFSREVYDKELVNPHLLLINLLEEIKFNKLMNIKNNKYFLNKLNSFVKDDKVIKNLFKTDFLLLISELSQKSRRLEYFAILCERIIKYFQQGVYFKESCDQLKKIVLDNQWKDSDKEEILLISQNLIIELILAGYSLETIKTIPRNLFDKYQIREDNEVPILITKYPISTDIKDFYDGDQLDNVSYHEAMKAEIDSLSISNRIEKLKYYFDKEPIEGYGIFHIEGLKGDIDVNIGEVNFYSPKIENYWRSINNPNLRAKDFNEMKLEFYDDEESYSNYTYKKNSLIDFKPKVKKASFINAAVKIKYRDFDSARKKALEIVEKSLDILRLHTNSKLPFKVKLQRFYLVDCDDLSISDSYSTRDTPSYKEIMSYDLNKSILFSGKYEEYLNELKKLLFNEDIEKDPLSAKLVYSLHWYRKAFETDLPEDKLLNYWIAIENLLTFDSKNGNIVLRDNKEEDKFLIVQELVPFIELNHSTGNVAVNTYLYLKNLIYSSRDVILMNSTTKPLDVPQNCLEDCQLKPQIGKKDIDLRKFIQTLPLLYPYVKRKIIEDRIRFSEKFYNDTIFKSEELERRLEQVSQDLLLIYRYRNLIVHNARFDTKILPYYVMKAENLAGNLISKILYEHAMDSTKSHQEILISERVKMEMIMEKLKSNTPVDFWEL
;
A
#
# COMPACT_ATOMS: atom_id res chain seq x y z
N MET A 1 6.91 13.31 -31.01
CA MET A 1 7.60 13.41 -32.32
C MET A 1 8.22 12.06 -32.68
N SER A 2 7.61 11.31 -33.60
CA SER A 2 8.30 10.69 -34.76
C SER A 2 7.21 10.26 -35.75
N LEU A 3 7.09 11.01 -36.85
CA LEU A 3 6.08 10.84 -37.90
C LEU A 3 6.52 9.84 -38.99
N PHE A 4 7.57 9.05 -38.73
CA PHE A 4 8.34 8.36 -39.78
C PHE A 4 8.57 6.86 -39.50
N LEU A 5 7.51 6.09 -39.24
CA LEU A 5 7.64 4.62 -39.16
C LEU A 5 7.72 3.99 -40.56
N TRP A 6 6.76 4.33 -41.42
CA TRP A 6 6.59 3.74 -42.75
C TRP A 6 7.64 4.10 -43.81
N PRO A 7 8.31 5.28 -43.78
CA PRO A 7 9.36 5.61 -44.76
C PRO A 7 10.57 4.67 -44.76
N ASN A 8 10.71 3.83 -43.73
CA ASN A 8 11.77 2.82 -43.65
C ASN A 8 11.43 1.53 -44.40
N TYR A 9 10.24 1.41 -44.98
CA TYR A 9 9.75 0.24 -45.72
C TYR A 9 9.59 0.57 -47.21
N GLU A 10 9.70 -0.43 -48.07
CA GLU A 10 9.46 -0.24 -49.51
C GLU A 10 7.98 0.08 -49.80
N ASP A 11 7.72 0.75 -50.92
CA ASP A 11 6.35 1.07 -51.34
C ASP A 11 5.51 -0.21 -51.47
N ASN A 12 4.38 -0.25 -50.76
CA ASN A 12 3.45 -1.39 -50.65
C ASN A 12 3.97 -2.62 -49.89
N GLU A 13 5.14 -2.56 -49.25
CA GLU A 13 5.63 -3.65 -48.38
C GLU A 13 4.69 -3.85 -47.17
N ILE A 14 4.18 -2.73 -46.62
CA ILE A 14 3.15 -2.72 -45.57
C ILE A 14 1.79 -2.41 -46.19
N ASN A 15 0.82 -3.30 -46.01
CA ASN A 15 -0.53 -3.08 -46.49
C ASN A 15 -1.31 -2.05 -45.64
N GLU A 16 -2.39 -1.51 -46.21
CA GLU A 16 -3.18 -0.46 -45.58
C GLU A 16 -3.89 -0.91 -44.28
N LYS A 17 -4.28 -2.19 -44.17
CA LYS A 17 -4.90 -2.70 -42.93
C LYS A 17 -3.91 -2.72 -41.76
N THR A 18 -2.66 -3.10 -42.03
CA THR A 18 -1.59 -3.11 -41.03
C THR A 18 -1.28 -1.69 -40.56
N LYS A 19 -1.18 -0.73 -41.49
CA LYS A 19 -1.03 0.70 -41.13
C LYS A 19 -2.21 1.19 -40.29
N TYR A 20 -3.43 0.91 -40.73
CA TYR A 20 -4.66 1.25 -40.00
C TYR A 20 -4.66 0.67 -38.59
N TRP A 21 -4.28 -0.60 -38.42
CA TRP A 21 -4.23 -1.24 -37.10
C TRP A 21 -3.22 -0.54 -36.17
N VAL A 22 -2.01 -0.24 -36.65
CA VAL A 22 -0.99 0.45 -35.84
C VAL A 22 -1.47 1.82 -35.38
N ASP A 23 -2.09 2.59 -36.27
CA ASP A 23 -2.64 3.91 -35.93
C ASP A 23 -3.85 3.79 -34.98
N LEU A 24 -4.75 2.85 -35.25
CA LEU A 24 -5.93 2.57 -34.43
C LEU A 24 -5.55 2.18 -33.01
N TRP A 25 -4.52 1.37 -32.83
CA TRP A 25 -4.04 0.95 -31.52
C TRP A 25 -3.59 2.15 -30.67
N GLU A 26 -2.78 3.03 -31.25
CA GLU A 26 -2.30 4.23 -30.56
C GLU A 26 -3.46 5.17 -30.20
N GLU A 27 -4.36 5.44 -31.15
CA GLU A 27 -5.57 6.23 -30.91
C GLU A 27 -6.51 5.58 -29.89
N THR A 28 -6.50 4.24 -29.81
CA THR A 28 -7.28 3.51 -28.81
C THR A 28 -6.82 3.83 -27.41
N ILE A 29 -5.51 3.80 -27.17
CA ILE A 29 -4.90 4.06 -25.87
C ILE A 29 -4.96 5.54 -25.49
N VAL A 30 -4.77 6.45 -26.45
CA VAL A 30 -5.02 7.88 -26.21
C VAL A 30 -6.47 8.11 -25.78
N GLY A 31 -7.42 7.40 -26.38
CA GLY A 31 -8.83 7.42 -25.97
C GLY A 31 -9.07 6.94 -24.53
N PHE A 32 -8.30 5.97 -24.02
CA PHE A 32 -8.39 5.55 -22.61
C PHE A 32 -7.87 6.59 -21.63
N SER A 33 -6.98 7.49 -22.08
CA SER A 33 -6.38 8.54 -21.24
C SER A 33 -7.17 9.86 -21.22
N ARG A 34 -8.15 10.04 -22.12
CA ARG A 34 -8.97 11.26 -22.21
C ARG A 34 -10.37 10.99 -21.66
N GLU A 35 -11.08 12.03 -21.20
CA GLU A 35 -12.49 11.99 -20.74
C GLU A 35 -13.50 11.70 -21.86
N VAL A 36 -13.18 10.81 -22.81
CA VAL A 36 -14.07 10.38 -23.88
C VAL A 36 -14.73 9.07 -23.44
N TYR A 37 -15.94 9.19 -22.91
CA TYR A 37 -16.72 8.14 -22.25
C TYR A 37 -17.21 6.99 -23.15
N ASP A 38 -16.77 6.92 -24.41
CA ASP A 38 -17.39 6.06 -25.43
C ASP A 38 -16.72 4.68 -25.59
N LYS A 39 -15.69 4.34 -24.79
CA LYS A 39 -14.98 3.04 -24.88
C LYS A 39 -15.24 2.17 -23.65
N GLU A 40 -15.81 0.99 -23.87
CA GLU A 40 -15.97 0.00 -22.80
C GLU A 40 -14.63 -0.69 -22.51
N LEU A 41 -14.08 -0.44 -21.32
CA LEU A 41 -12.88 -1.07 -20.77
C LEU A 41 -13.19 -2.46 -20.17
N VAL A 42 -13.86 -3.34 -20.93
CA VAL A 42 -14.21 -4.68 -20.43
C VAL A 42 -14.02 -5.73 -21.53
N ASN A 43 -13.13 -6.68 -21.29
CA ASN A 43 -12.99 -7.89 -22.09
C ASN A 43 -13.55 -9.11 -21.32
N PRO A 44 -13.60 -10.31 -21.93
CA PRO A 44 -14.10 -11.50 -21.26
C PRO A 44 -13.34 -11.85 -19.97
N HIS A 45 -12.01 -11.66 -19.92
CA HIS A 45 -11.20 -11.97 -18.75
C HIS A 45 -11.56 -11.06 -17.56
N LEU A 46 -11.57 -9.75 -17.75
CA LEU A 46 -11.89 -8.77 -16.72
C LEU A 46 -13.33 -8.91 -16.21
N LEU A 47 -14.28 -9.27 -17.10
CA LEU A 47 -15.65 -9.56 -16.68
C LEU A 47 -15.70 -10.73 -15.68
N LEU A 48 -14.91 -11.78 -15.90
CA LEU A 48 -14.87 -12.94 -15.01
C LEU A 48 -14.22 -12.61 -13.66
N ILE A 49 -13.19 -11.76 -13.65
CA ILE A 49 -12.58 -11.24 -12.41
C ILE A 49 -13.63 -10.47 -11.60
N ASN A 50 -14.30 -9.49 -12.23
CA ASN A 50 -15.34 -8.68 -11.58
C ASN A 50 -16.52 -9.54 -11.08
N LEU A 51 -16.89 -10.57 -11.84
CA LEU A 51 -17.95 -11.50 -11.45
C LEU A 51 -17.53 -12.34 -10.24
N LEU A 52 -16.28 -12.80 -10.19
CA LEU A 52 -15.73 -13.54 -9.05
C LEU A 52 -15.71 -12.67 -7.79
N GLU A 53 -15.31 -11.41 -7.90
CA GLU A 53 -15.37 -10.44 -6.79
C GLU A 53 -16.80 -10.21 -6.30
N GLU A 54 -17.77 -10.01 -7.21
CA GLU A 54 -19.18 -9.85 -6.84
C GLU A 54 -19.73 -11.09 -6.12
N ILE A 55 -19.29 -12.30 -6.49
CA ILE A 55 -19.63 -13.53 -5.78
C ILE A 55 -19.03 -13.52 -4.37
N LYS A 56 -17.74 -13.19 -4.24
CA LYS A 56 -16.99 -13.22 -2.97
C LYS A 56 -17.48 -12.18 -1.97
N PHE A 57 -17.61 -10.92 -2.40
CA PHE A 57 -17.89 -9.80 -1.51
C PHE A 57 -19.39 -9.48 -1.37
N ASN A 58 -20.15 -9.64 -2.45
CA ASN A 58 -21.55 -9.19 -2.51
C ASN A 58 -22.57 -10.33 -2.65
N LYS A 59 -22.09 -11.58 -2.81
CA LYS A 59 -22.93 -12.78 -2.95
C LYS A 59 -24.00 -12.65 -4.04
N LEU A 60 -23.70 -11.86 -5.08
CA LEU A 60 -24.61 -11.55 -6.19
C LEU A 60 -25.97 -10.97 -5.74
N MET A 61 -26.03 -10.23 -4.63
CA MET A 61 -27.27 -9.64 -4.13
C MET A 61 -27.77 -8.48 -5.01
N ASN A 62 -26.90 -7.81 -5.77
CA ASN A 62 -27.27 -6.67 -6.59
C ASN A 62 -27.89 -7.11 -7.95
N ILE A 63 -29.20 -6.87 -8.10
CA ILE A 63 -29.96 -7.25 -9.31
C ILE A 63 -29.45 -6.52 -10.57
N LYS A 64 -29.03 -5.26 -10.45
CA LYS A 64 -28.52 -4.49 -11.59
C LYS A 64 -27.19 -5.05 -12.08
N ASN A 65 -26.28 -5.35 -11.14
CA ASN A 65 -24.99 -5.98 -11.46
C ASN A 65 -25.20 -7.34 -12.15
N ASN A 66 -26.08 -8.18 -11.61
CA ASN A 66 -26.40 -9.49 -12.20
C ASN A 66 -26.91 -9.36 -13.64
N LYS A 67 -27.78 -8.38 -13.91
CA LYS A 67 -28.28 -8.13 -15.27
C LYS A 67 -27.17 -7.66 -16.21
N TYR A 68 -26.28 -6.80 -15.73
CA TYR A 68 -25.11 -6.36 -16.48
C TYR A 68 -24.20 -7.53 -16.87
N PHE A 69 -23.81 -8.37 -15.89
CA PHE A 69 -22.96 -9.55 -16.14
C PHE A 69 -23.61 -10.51 -17.13
N LEU A 70 -24.91 -10.79 -16.97
CA LEU A 70 -25.65 -11.68 -17.87
C LEU A 70 -25.66 -11.14 -19.30
N ASN A 71 -25.91 -9.85 -19.48
CA ASN A 71 -25.90 -9.23 -20.80
C ASN A 71 -24.52 -9.32 -21.47
N LYS A 72 -23.45 -9.07 -20.70
CA LYS A 72 -22.08 -9.13 -21.22
C LYS A 72 -21.65 -10.54 -21.59
N LEU A 73 -21.94 -11.54 -20.74
CA LEU A 73 -21.67 -12.95 -21.06
C LEU A 73 -22.37 -13.38 -22.36
N ASN A 74 -23.65 -12.99 -22.53
CA ASN A 74 -24.40 -13.30 -23.76
C ASN A 74 -23.80 -12.62 -25.00
N SER A 75 -23.38 -11.35 -24.88
CA SER A 75 -22.69 -10.65 -25.98
C SER A 75 -21.38 -11.34 -26.34
N PHE A 76 -20.54 -11.72 -25.38
CA PHE A 76 -19.28 -12.40 -25.68
C PHE A 76 -19.47 -13.75 -26.38
N VAL A 77 -20.49 -14.54 -26.00
CA VAL A 77 -20.81 -15.79 -26.71
C VAL A 77 -21.23 -15.55 -28.17
N LYS A 78 -21.86 -14.41 -28.45
CA LYS A 78 -22.40 -14.06 -29.76
C LYS A 78 -21.34 -13.43 -30.66
N ASP A 79 -20.63 -12.44 -30.13
CA ASP A 79 -19.86 -11.46 -30.89
C ASP A 79 -18.34 -11.72 -30.82
N ASP A 80 -17.82 -12.31 -29.73
CA ASP A 80 -16.40 -12.63 -29.60
C ASP A 80 -16.06 -14.00 -30.24
N LYS A 81 -15.28 -13.96 -31.32
CA LYS A 81 -14.89 -15.16 -32.09
C LYS A 81 -14.06 -16.14 -31.28
N VAL A 82 -13.17 -15.67 -30.41
CA VAL A 82 -12.32 -16.53 -29.56
C VAL A 82 -13.20 -17.25 -28.54
N ILE A 83 -14.10 -16.53 -27.87
CA ILE A 83 -15.07 -17.14 -26.94
C ILE A 83 -15.94 -18.16 -27.65
N LYS A 84 -16.50 -17.80 -28.81
CA LYS A 84 -17.36 -18.70 -29.60
C LYS A 84 -16.65 -19.99 -30.03
N ASN A 85 -15.36 -19.93 -30.31
CA ASN A 85 -14.59 -21.07 -30.80
C ASN A 85 -13.99 -21.92 -29.68
N LEU A 86 -13.49 -21.31 -28.61
CA LEU A 86 -12.72 -22.01 -27.56
C LEU A 86 -13.46 -22.14 -26.23
N PHE A 87 -14.29 -21.17 -25.84
CA PHE A 87 -14.86 -21.06 -24.49
C PHE A 87 -16.39 -21.08 -24.47
N LYS A 88 -17.04 -21.40 -25.58
CA LYS A 88 -18.50 -21.27 -25.73
C LYS A 88 -19.26 -22.06 -24.67
N THR A 89 -18.87 -23.32 -24.46
CA THR A 89 -19.51 -24.19 -23.46
C THR A 89 -19.34 -23.63 -22.06
N ASP A 90 -18.13 -23.16 -21.72
CA ASP A 90 -17.84 -22.57 -20.41
C ASP A 90 -18.69 -21.32 -20.16
N PHE A 91 -18.79 -20.43 -21.14
CA PHE A 91 -19.61 -19.22 -21.00
C PHE A 91 -21.11 -19.51 -20.94
N LEU A 92 -21.60 -20.54 -21.65
CA LEU A 92 -22.99 -20.99 -21.52
C LEU A 92 -23.29 -21.56 -20.12
N LEU A 93 -22.32 -22.24 -19.50
CA LEU A 93 -22.46 -22.68 -18.10
C LEU A 93 -22.52 -21.49 -17.14
N LEU A 94 -21.67 -20.46 -17.33
CA LEU A 94 -21.73 -19.23 -16.52
C LEU A 94 -23.09 -18.53 -16.64
N ILE A 95 -23.62 -18.41 -17.86
CA ILE A 95 -24.95 -17.84 -18.14
C ILE A 95 -26.04 -18.63 -17.42
N SER A 96 -25.96 -19.96 -17.48
CA SER A 96 -26.91 -20.86 -16.82
C SER A 96 -26.92 -20.65 -15.31
N GLU A 97 -25.75 -20.67 -14.66
CA GLU A 97 -25.66 -20.49 -13.20
C GLU A 97 -26.13 -19.11 -12.75
N LEU A 98 -25.75 -18.04 -13.47
CA LEU A 98 -26.15 -16.67 -13.11
C LEU A 98 -27.68 -16.47 -13.20
N SER A 99 -28.33 -17.18 -14.12
CA SER A 99 -29.77 -17.10 -14.38
C SER A 99 -30.61 -17.93 -13.39
N GLN A 100 -30.00 -18.80 -12.60
CA GLN A 100 -30.72 -19.62 -11.63
C GLN A 100 -31.23 -18.80 -10.43
N LYS A 101 -32.41 -19.17 -9.91
CA LYS A 101 -33.03 -18.55 -8.73
C LYS A 101 -32.33 -18.96 -7.42
N SER A 102 -31.86 -20.21 -7.31
CA SER A 102 -31.02 -20.69 -6.21
C SER A 102 -29.58 -20.89 -6.68
N ARG A 103 -28.77 -19.84 -6.62
CA ARG A 103 -27.40 -19.87 -7.15
C ARG A 103 -26.47 -20.69 -6.26
N ARG A 104 -25.69 -21.56 -6.87
CA ARG A 104 -24.63 -22.33 -6.21
C ARG A 104 -23.34 -21.50 -6.21
N LEU A 105 -23.23 -20.56 -5.28
CA LEU A 105 -22.16 -19.53 -5.30
C LEU A 105 -20.75 -20.13 -5.33
N GLU A 106 -20.49 -21.18 -4.55
CA GLU A 106 -19.17 -21.86 -4.53
C GLU A 106 -18.85 -22.54 -5.85
N TYR A 107 -19.81 -23.28 -6.42
CA TYR A 107 -19.66 -23.88 -7.74
C TYR A 107 -19.41 -22.82 -8.82
N PHE A 108 -20.12 -21.70 -8.74
CA PHE A 108 -20.00 -20.61 -9.69
C PHE A 108 -18.63 -19.91 -9.60
N ALA A 109 -18.11 -19.70 -8.39
CA ALA A 109 -16.76 -19.19 -8.15
C ALA A 109 -15.70 -20.13 -8.76
N ILE A 110 -15.79 -21.44 -8.50
CA ILE A 110 -14.87 -22.45 -9.05
C ILE A 110 -14.90 -22.45 -10.59
N LEU A 111 -16.08 -22.32 -11.19
CA LEU A 111 -16.23 -22.24 -12.64
C LEU A 111 -15.52 -21.00 -13.21
N CYS A 112 -15.70 -19.83 -12.58
CA CYS A 112 -15.00 -18.60 -12.97
C CYS A 112 -13.47 -18.77 -12.86
N GLU A 113 -12.98 -19.25 -11.73
CA GLU A 113 -11.54 -19.46 -11.48
C GLU A 113 -10.91 -20.43 -12.49
N ARG A 114 -11.62 -21.51 -12.86
CA ARG A 114 -11.16 -22.45 -13.88
C ARG A 114 -10.96 -21.76 -15.22
N ILE A 115 -11.92 -20.93 -15.64
CA ILE A 115 -11.86 -20.26 -16.93
C ILE A 115 -10.75 -19.21 -16.90
N ILE A 116 -10.66 -18.41 -15.85
CA ILE A 116 -9.61 -17.39 -15.64
C ILE A 116 -8.21 -17.99 -15.81
N LYS A 117 -7.94 -19.21 -15.32
CA LYS A 117 -6.64 -19.88 -15.49
C LYS A 117 -6.22 -20.04 -16.96
N TYR A 118 -7.16 -20.29 -17.87
CA TYR A 118 -6.85 -20.38 -19.31
C TYR A 118 -6.48 -19.01 -19.90
N PHE A 119 -7.10 -17.94 -19.43
CA PHE A 119 -6.72 -16.57 -19.81
C PHE A 119 -5.34 -16.21 -19.27
N GLN A 120 -5.05 -16.53 -18.01
CA GLN A 120 -3.73 -16.34 -17.39
C GLN A 120 -2.61 -17.12 -18.09
N GLN A 121 -2.92 -18.25 -18.73
CA GLN A 121 -2.00 -19.03 -19.57
C GLN A 121 -1.82 -18.46 -20.98
N GLY A 122 -2.51 -17.37 -21.33
CA GLY A 122 -2.39 -16.68 -22.61
C GLY A 122 -3.14 -17.31 -23.76
N VAL A 123 -4.00 -18.31 -23.51
CA VAL A 123 -4.74 -19.01 -24.58
C VAL A 123 -5.61 -18.04 -25.36
N TYR A 124 -6.40 -17.22 -24.66
CA TYR A 124 -7.25 -16.19 -25.27
C TYR A 124 -6.44 -15.12 -26.01
N PHE A 125 -5.34 -14.65 -25.40
CA PHE A 125 -4.46 -13.65 -25.99
C PHE A 125 -3.85 -14.13 -27.32
N LYS A 126 -3.27 -15.34 -27.34
CA LYS A 126 -2.60 -15.90 -28.51
C LYS A 126 -3.58 -16.14 -29.67
N GLU A 127 -4.76 -16.67 -29.39
CA GLU A 127 -5.80 -16.86 -30.42
C GLU A 127 -6.32 -15.50 -30.94
N SER A 128 -6.45 -14.50 -30.08
CA SER A 128 -6.78 -13.12 -30.49
C SER A 128 -5.70 -12.53 -31.41
N CYS A 129 -4.42 -12.74 -31.11
CA CYS A 129 -3.32 -12.34 -32.02
C CYS A 129 -3.40 -13.06 -33.37
N ASP A 130 -3.73 -14.34 -33.40
CA ASP A 130 -3.86 -15.11 -34.64
C ASP A 130 -5.03 -14.63 -35.50
N GLN A 131 -6.14 -14.27 -34.88
CA GLN A 131 -7.27 -13.66 -35.60
C GLN A 131 -6.91 -12.28 -36.15
N LEU A 132 -6.27 -11.43 -35.35
CA LEU A 132 -5.80 -10.13 -35.80
C LEU A 132 -4.86 -10.27 -36.99
N LYS A 133 -3.84 -11.13 -36.88
CA LYS A 133 -2.85 -11.42 -37.93
C LYS A 133 -3.52 -11.82 -39.24
N LYS A 134 -4.52 -12.71 -39.20
CA LYS A 134 -5.28 -13.13 -40.39
C LYS A 134 -6.01 -11.96 -41.06
N ILE A 135 -6.60 -11.05 -40.28
CA ILE A 135 -7.38 -9.91 -40.81
C ILE A 135 -6.45 -8.86 -41.41
N VAL A 136 -5.38 -8.49 -40.69
CA VAL A 136 -4.50 -7.38 -41.10
C VAL A 136 -3.54 -7.76 -42.22
N LEU A 137 -3.22 -9.04 -42.41
CA LEU A 137 -2.43 -9.52 -43.56
C LEU A 137 -3.27 -9.71 -44.84
N ASP A 138 -4.60 -9.71 -44.75
CA ASP A 138 -5.49 -9.76 -45.91
C ASP A 138 -5.51 -8.39 -46.60
N ASN A 139 -5.08 -8.33 -47.87
CA ASN A 139 -5.02 -7.08 -48.62
C ASN A 139 -6.41 -6.55 -49.03
N GLN A 140 -7.48 -7.33 -48.90
CA GLN A 140 -8.83 -6.94 -49.29
C GLN A 140 -9.68 -6.51 -48.09
N TRP A 141 -10.16 -5.27 -48.08
CA TRP A 141 -11.07 -4.77 -47.05
C TRP A 141 -12.47 -5.41 -47.14
N LYS A 142 -13.01 -5.82 -45.99
CA LYS A 142 -14.40 -6.22 -45.78
C LYS A 142 -15.08 -5.19 -44.88
N ASP A 143 -16.40 -5.07 -45.00
CA ASP A 143 -17.19 -4.09 -44.24
C ASP A 143 -17.03 -4.24 -42.72
N SER A 144 -16.84 -5.46 -42.22
CA SER A 144 -16.66 -5.73 -40.78
C SER A 144 -15.22 -5.58 -40.27
N ASP A 145 -14.22 -5.45 -41.15
CA ASP A 145 -12.81 -5.55 -40.73
C ASP A 145 -12.41 -4.45 -39.72
N LYS A 146 -12.90 -3.22 -39.89
CA LYS A 146 -12.56 -2.12 -38.98
C LYS A 146 -13.07 -2.37 -37.56
N GLU A 147 -14.31 -2.83 -37.44
CA GLU A 147 -14.94 -3.14 -36.15
C GLU A 147 -14.26 -4.34 -35.50
N GLU A 148 -13.90 -5.38 -36.29
CA GLU A 148 -13.19 -6.55 -35.78
C GLU A 148 -11.76 -6.21 -35.32
N ILE A 149 -11.00 -5.43 -36.10
CA ILE A 149 -9.65 -4.99 -35.71
C ILE A 149 -9.73 -4.16 -34.42
N LEU A 150 -10.72 -3.26 -34.29
CA LEU A 150 -10.93 -2.47 -33.08
C LEU A 150 -11.21 -3.35 -31.86
N LEU A 151 -12.20 -4.26 -31.97
CA LEU A 151 -12.60 -5.14 -30.88
C LEU A 151 -11.43 -6.02 -30.41
N ILE A 152 -10.73 -6.66 -31.35
CA ILE A 152 -9.57 -7.51 -31.03
C ILE A 152 -8.46 -6.68 -30.38
N SER A 153 -8.19 -5.47 -30.90
CA SER A 153 -7.17 -4.59 -30.33
C SER A 153 -7.50 -4.18 -28.89
N GLN A 154 -8.76 -3.82 -28.61
CA GLN A 154 -9.21 -3.50 -27.25
C GLN A 154 -9.03 -4.68 -26.30
N ASN A 155 -9.41 -5.88 -26.74
CA ASN A 155 -9.25 -7.09 -25.94
C ASN A 155 -7.77 -7.40 -25.65
N LEU A 156 -6.89 -7.29 -26.66
CA LEU A 156 -5.45 -7.49 -26.52
C LEU A 156 -4.81 -6.43 -25.60
N ILE A 157 -5.23 -5.16 -25.69
CA ILE A 157 -4.76 -4.10 -24.79
C ILE A 157 -5.12 -4.44 -23.33
N ILE A 158 -6.36 -4.85 -23.06
CA ILE A 158 -6.79 -5.22 -21.71
C ILE A 158 -5.99 -6.44 -21.21
N GLU A 159 -5.77 -7.45 -22.03
CA GLU A 159 -4.93 -8.60 -21.65
C GLU A 159 -3.48 -8.20 -21.34
N LEU A 160 -2.91 -7.23 -22.06
CA LEU A 160 -1.56 -6.70 -21.75
C LEU A 160 -1.53 -5.92 -20.44
N ILE A 161 -2.59 -5.16 -20.12
CA ILE A 161 -2.73 -4.49 -18.82
C ILE A 161 -2.78 -5.55 -17.70
N LEU A 162 -3.61 -6.58 -17.86
CA LEU A 162 -3.73 -7.69 -16.91
C LEU A 162 -2.43 -8.51 -16.79
N ALA A 163 -1.66 -8.60 -17.87
CA ALA A 163 -0.32 -9.21 -17.89
C ALA A 163 0.76 -8.34 -17.25
N GLY A 164 0.41 -7.12 -16.80
CA GLY A 164 1.28 -6.24 -16.02
C GLY A 164 2.03 -5.17 -16.81
N TYR A 165 1.60 -4.82 -18.03
CA TYR A 165 2.19 -3.72 -18.80
C TYR A 165 1.50 -2.37 -18.51
N SER A 166 2.26 -1.28 -18.47
CA SER A 166 1.72 0.08 -18.43
C SER A 166 1.14 0.51 -19.79
N LEU A 167 0.17 1.43 -19.77
CA LEU A 167 -0.40 2.00 -21.00
C LEU A 167 0.65 2.67 -21.88
N GLU A 168 1.66 3.31 -21.30
CA GLU A 168 2.76 3.95 -22.04
C GLU A 168 3.55 2.92 -22.85
N THR A 169 3.90 1.79 -22.23
CA THR A 169 4.57 0.69 -22.94
C THR A 169 3.67 0.08 -23.99
N ILE A 170 2.41 -0.26 -23.64
CA ILE A 170 1.44 -0.87 -24.56
C ILE A 170 1.24 0.00 -25.81
N LYS A 171 1.20 1.33 -25.64
CA LYS A 171 1.04 2.29 -26.75
C LYS A 171 2.09 2.12 -27.84
N THR A 172 3.33 1.81 -27.44
CA THR A 172 4.46 1.71 -28.38
C THR A 172 4.58 0.35 -29.04
N ILE A 173 3.92 -0.69 -28.52
CA ILE A 173 4.12 -2.09 -28.95
C ILE A 173 4.00 -2.26 -30.47
N PRO A 174 2.90 -1.88 -31.15
CA PRO A 174 2.79 -2.12 -32.58
C PRO A 174 3.86 -1.38 -33.38
N ARG A 175 4.25 -0.16 -32.98
CA ARG A 175 5.35 0.57 -33.62
C ARG A 175 6.68 -0.17 -33.45
N ASN A 176 6.95 -0.68 -32.26
CA ASN A 176 8.17 -1.44 -31.97
C ASN A 176 8.26 -2.73 -32.80
N LEU A 177 7.13 -3.40 -33.10
CA LEU A 177 7.11 -4.57 -33.99
C LEU A 177 7.58 -4.26 -35.41
N PHE A 178 7.38 -3.01 -35.85
CA PHE A 178 7.81 -2.50 -37.15
C PHE A 178 9.06 -1.62 -37.06
N ASP A 179 9.72 -1.55 -35.91
CA ASP A 179 10.98 -0.83 -35.84
C ASP A 179 12.06 -1.60 -36.63
N LYS A 180 12.89 -0.85 -37.35
CA LYS A 180 14.13 -1.38 -37.92
C LYS A 180 15.27 -1.09 -36.93
N TYR A 181 16.50 -0.96 -37.40
CA TYR A 181 17.62 -0.59 -36.56
C TYR A 181 18.33 0.67 -37.08
N GLN A 182 19.03 1.33 -36.17
CA GLN A 182 19.98 2.39 -36.46
C GLN A 182 21.37 1.91 -36.07
N ILE A 183 22.37 2.24 -36.88
CA ILE A 183 23.78 1.97 -36.58
C ILE A 183 24.39 3.26 -36.06
N ARG A 184 24.97 3.21 -34.86
CA ARG A 184 25.72 4.31 -34.27
C ARG A 184 27.21 3.99 -34.38
N GLU A 185 27.94 4.80 -35.16
CA GLU A 185 29.38 4.63 -35.42
C GLU A 185 30.28 5.33 -34.38
N ASP A 186 29.78 5.63 -33.19
CA ASP A 186 30.52 6.42 -32.18
C ASP A 186 31.69 5.66 -31.52
N ASN A 187 31.85 4.35 -31.80
CA ASN A 187 32.89 3.47 -31.23
C ASN A 187 33.60 2.66 -32.33
N GLU A 188 34.74 2.03 -32.02
CA GLU A 188 35.45 1.10 -32.94
C GLU A 188 34.59 -0.11 -33.39
N VAL A 189 33.48 -0.38 -32.69
CA VAL A 189 32.48 -1.39 -33.01
C VAL A 189 31.12 -0.72 -33.28
N PRO A 190 30.46 -0.99 -34.42
CA PRO A 190 29.15 -0.43 -34.72
C PRO A 190 28.10 -0.95 -33.73
N ILE A 191 27.43 -0.04 -33.01
CA ILE A 191 26.35 -0.39 -32.08
C ILE A 191 25.03 -0.34 -32.82
N LEU A 192 24.31 -1.47 -32.82
CA LEU A 192 22.97 -1.58 -33.39
C LEU A 192 21.92 -1.21 -32.33
N ILE A 193 21.12 -0.20 -32.62
CA ILE A 193 20.04 0.29 -31.74
C ILE A 193 18.70 0.03 -32.42
N THR A 194 17.80 -0.67 -31.72
CA THR A 194 16.44 -0.99 -32.18
C THR A 194 15.49 -1.11 -31.01
N LYS A 195 14.21 -0.84 -31.24
CA LYS A 195 13.12 -1.10 -30.30
C LYS A 195 12.39 -2.41 -30.60
N TYR A 196 12.75 -3.10 -31.69
CA TYR A 196 12.17 -4.41 -31.99
C TYR A 196 12.52 -5.40 -30.86
N PRO A 197 11.57 -6.21 -30.36
CA PRO A 197 11.83 -7.17 -29.30
C PRO A 197 12.65 -8.35 -29.83
N ILE A 198 13.97 -8.21 -29.80
CA ILE A 198 14.95 -9.21 -30.28
C ILE A 198 14.89 -10.48 -29.41
N SER A 199 15.06 -11.64 -30.06
CA SER A 199 15.12 -12.96 -29.41
C SER A 199 16.54 -13.36 -29.05
N THR A 200 17.54 -12.80 -29.74
CA THR A 200 18.96 -12.99 -29.49
C THR A 200 19.30 -12.59 -28.04
N ASP A 201 19.69 -13.57 -27.21
CA ASP A 201 20.10 -13.34 -25.83
C ASP A 201 21.57 -12.89 -25.80
N ILE A 202 21.84 -11.77 -25.13
CA ILE A 202 23.20 -11.25 -24.97
C ILE A 202 24.11 -12.23 -24.23
N LYS A 203 23.53 -13.09 -23.38
CA LYS A 203 24.26 -14.10 -22.59
C LYS A 203 24.97 -15.13 -23.45
N ASP A 204 24.49 -15.39 -24.66
CA ASP A 204 25.09 -16.35 -25.59
C ASP A 204 26.42 -15.84 -26.21
N PHE A 205 26.75 -14.57 -26.00
CA PHE A 205 27.91 -13.88 -26.60
C PHE A 205 28.96 -13.49 -25.55
N TYR A 206 28.83 -13.95 -24.30
CA TYR A 206 29.87 -13.81 -23.29
C TYR A 206 30.87 -14.97 -23.38
N ASP A 207 32.16 -14.63 -23.50
CA ASP A 207 33.27 -15.54 -23.25
C ASP A 207 33.93 -15.17 -21.91
N GLY A 208 33.51 -15.85 -20.83
CA GLY A 208 33.81 -15.44 -19.46
C GLY A 208 33.17 -14.09 -19.11
N ASP A 209 33.98 -13.10 -18.71
CA ASP A 209 33.51 -11.74 -18.40
C ASP A 209 33.57 -10.78 -19.61
N GLN A 210 33.94 -11.27 -20.80
CA GLN A 210 34.07 -10.44 -22.01
C GLN A 210 32.93 -10.70 -23.00
N LEU A 211 32.23 -9.62 -23.36
CA LEU A 211 31.16 -9.64 -24.36
C LEU A 211 31.75 -9.49 -25.78
N ASP A 212 31.48 -10.46 -26.66
CA ASP A 212 31.68 -10.32 -28.10
C ASP A 212 30.59 -9.42 -28.72
N ASN A 213 30.81 -8.12 -28.61
CA ASN A 213 29.90 -7.09 -29.12
C ASN A 213 29.69 -7.17 -30.63
N VAL A 214 30.69 -7.61 -31.40
CA VAL A 214 30.61 -7.67 -32.86
C VAL A 214 29.63 -8.77 -33.25
N SER A 215 29.86 -9.99 -32.74
CA SER A 215 29.01 -11.14 -33.07
C SER A 215 27.59 -10.97 -32.53
N TYR A 216 27.42 -10.35 -31.36
CA TYR A 216 26.09 -10.01 -30.83
C TYR A 216 25.31 -9.08 -31.76
N HIS A 217 25.90 -7.94 -32.15
CA HIS A 217 25.21 -6.99 -33.03
C HIS A 217 25.01 -7.52 -34.46
N GLU A 218 25.89 -8.38 -34.97
CA GLU A 218 25.68 -9.09 -36.24
C GLU A 218 24.50 -10.07 -36.17
N ALA A 219 24.36 -10.81 -35.07
CA ALA A 219 23.22 -11.70 -34.84
C ALA A 219 21.90 -10.93 -34.73
N MET A 220 21.88 -9.81 -33.99
CA MET A 220 20.71 -8.91 -33.93
C MET A 220 20.30 -8.39 -35.31
N LYS A 221 21.29 -8.00 -36.13
CA LYS A 221 21.06 -7.52 -37.50
C LYS A 221 20.46 -8.60 -38.37
N ALA A 222 21.06 -9.80 -38.34
CA ALA A 222 20.57 -10.96 -39.09
C ALA A 222 19.14 -11.34 -38.71
N GLU A 223 18.81 -11.27 -37.41
CA GLU A 223 17.44 -11.49 -36.93
C GLU A 223 16.49 -10.48 -37.59
N ILE A 224 16.74 -9.18 -37.50
CA ILE A 224 15.85 -8.13 -38.02
C ILE A 224 15.71 -8.19 -39.55
N ASP A 225 16.81 -8.38 -40.28
CA ASP A 225 16.83 -8.41 -41.74
C ASP A 225 16.07 -9.63 -42.30
N SER A 226 15.93 -10.71 -41.51
CA SER A 226 15.19 -11.91 -41.91
C SER A 226 13.66 -11.84 -41.70
N LEU A 227 13.16 -10.79 -41.04
CA LEU A 227 11.76 -10.72 -40.61
C LEU A 227 10.81 -10.37 -41.77
N SER A 228 9.87 -11.28 -42.06
CA SER A 228 8.69 -10.94 -42.84
C SER A 228 7.69 -10.10 -42.02
N ILE A 229 6.76 -9.42 -42.70
CA ILE A 229 5.64 -8.70 -42.04
C ILE A 229 4.81 -9.64 -41.16
N SER A 230 4.60 -10.87 -41.64
CA SER A 230 3.93 -11.93 -40.87
C SER A 230 4.68 -12.25 -39.56
N ASN A 231 6.01 -12.35 -39.60
CA ASN A 231 6.84 -12.60 -38.42
C ASN A 231 6.80 -11.42 -37.45
N ARG A 232 6.81 -10.18 -37.95
CA ARG A 232 6.72 -8.96 -37.14
C ARG A 232 5.41 -8.90 -36.34
N ILE A 233 4.28 -9.21 -36.97
CA ILE A 233 2.97 -9.21 -36.28
C ILE A 233 2.87 -10.37 -35.30
N GLU A 234 3.38 -11.55 -35.65
CA GLU A 234 3.39 -12.71 -34.76
C GLU A 234 4.19 -12.48 -33.49
N LYS A 235 5.23 -11.64 -33.57
CA LYS A 235 6.02 -11.22 -32.41
C LYS A 235 5.21 -10.45 -31.36
N LEU A 236 3.96 -10.05 -31.63
CA LEU A 236 3.05 -9.57 -30.59
C LEU A 236 2.85 -10.59 -29.45
N LYS A 237 2.84 -11.90 -29.77
CA LYS A 237 2.69 -12.98 -28.77
C LYS A 237 3.82 -12.98 -27.73
N TYR A 238 5.02 -12.56 -28.13
CA TYR A 238 6.19 -12.46 -27.24
C TYR A 238 5.91 -11.60 -26.00
N TYR A 239 5.12 -10.53 -26.13
CA TYR A 239 4.83 -9.67 -24.97
C TYR A 239 4.04 -10.39 -23.87
N PHE A 240 3.21 -11.38 -24.22
CA PHE A 240 2.54 -12.19 -23.20
C PHE A 240 3.46 -13.29 -22.64
N ASP A 241 4.28 -13.89 -23.49
CA ASP A 241 5.17 -15.01 -23.14
C ASP A 241 6.46 -14.56 -22.45
N LYS A 242 6.80 -13.27 -22.49
CA LYS A 242 7.99 -12.73 -21.81
C LYS A 242 7.91 -13.04 -20.32
N GLU A 243 8.88 -13.78 -19.81
CA GLU A 243 8.95 -14.10 -18.39
C GLU A 243 9.16 -12.81 -17.57
N PRO A 244 8.46 -12.63 -16.44
CA PRO A 244 8.76 -11.54 -15.52
C PRO A 244 10.20 -11.65 -15.00
N ILE A 245 10.89 -10.52 -14.95
CA ILE A 245 12.22 -10.40 -14.39
C ILE A 245 12.11 -10.11 -12.90
N GLU A 246 13.04 -10.62 -12.09
CA GLU A 246 13.16 -10.29 -10.67
C GLU A 246 14.03 -9.06 -10.48
N GLY A 247 13.60 -8.11 -9.65
CA GLY A 247 14.42 -6.96 -9.27
C GLY A 247 14.03 -6.40 -7.92
N TYR A 248 14.77 -5.39 -7.47
CA TYR A 248 14.47 -4.67 -6.23
C TYR A 248 14.00 -3.26 -6.53
N GLY A 249 12.79 -2.93 -6.08
CA GLY A 249 12.29 -1.57 -6.04
C GLY A 249 12.77 -0.88 -4.76
N ILE A 250 13.54 0.19 -4.88
CA ILE A 250 14.08 0.94 -3.74
C ILE A 250 13.49 2.35 -3.73
N PHE A 251 12.90 2.73 -2.60
CA PHE A 251 12.29 4.02 -2.37
C PHE A 251 12.91 4.72 -1.18
N HIS A 252 13.03 6.05 -1.29
CA HIS A 252 13.37 6.88 -0.15
C HIS A 252 12.11 7.24 0.66
N ILE A 253 12.18 7.12 1.99
CA ILE A 253 11.04 7.43 2.88
C ILE A 253 11.31 8.74 3.61
N GLU A 254 10.59 9.78 3.20
CA GLU A 254 10.61 11.07 3.90
C GLU A 254 9.91 10.92 5.24
N GLY A 255 10.41 11.57 6.31
CA GLY A 255 9.79 11.54 7.62
C GLY A 255 10.22 10.41 8.54
N LEU A 256 11.04 9.46 8.05
CA LEU A 256 11.65 8.39 8.85
C LEU A 256 13.17 8.51 8.87
N LYS A 257 13.76 8.33 10.04
CA LYS A 257 15.22 8.29 10.24
C LYS A 257 15.58 7.19 11.23
N GLY A 258 16.87 6.92 11.37
CA GLY A 258 17.40 5.94 12.31
C GLY A 258 18.51 5.13 11.68
N ASP A 259 19.30 4.48 12.51
CA ASP A 259 20.35 3.55 12.11
C ASP A 259 19.80 2.15 12.39
N ILE A 260 18.85 1.72 11.54
CA ILE A 260 18.17 0.44 11.63
C ILE A 260 18.17 -0.32 10.30
N ASP A 261 17.88 -1.61 10.37
CA ASP A 261 17.68 -2.55 9.26
C ASP A 261 16.63 -3.57 9.74
N VAL A 262 15.39 -3.42 9.27
CA VAL A 262 14.23 -4.15 9.80
C VAL A 262 13.23 -4.46 8.69
N ASN A 263 12.66 -5.67 8.75
CA ASN A 263 11.62 -6.09 7.81
C ASN A 263 10.23 -5.85 8.39
N ILE A 264 9.33 -5.30 7.57
CA ILE A 264 7.89 -5.27 7.81
C ILE A 264 7.23 -5.85 6.56
N GLY A 265 6.60 -7.02 6.69
CA GLY A 265 6.06 -7.73 5.53
C GLY A 265 7.16 -8.18 4.56
N GLU A 266 7.05 -7.72 3.32
CA GLU A 266 8.01 -7.97 2.22
C GLU A 266 9.03 -6.83 2.03
N VAL A 267 8.97 -5.80 2.88
CA VAL A 267 9.76 -4.58 2.72
C VAL A 267 10.83 -4.50 3.79
N ASN A 268 12.08 -4.30 3.36
CA ASN A 268 13.16 -3.95 4.26
C ASN A 268 13.26 -2.42 4.39
N PHE A 269 13.07 -1.91 5.60
CA PHE A 269 13.34 -0.53 5.98
C PHE A 269 14.75 -0.44 6.57
N TYR A 270 15.65 0.21 5.83
CA TYR A 270 17.05 0.28 6.22
C TYR A 270 17.62 1.70 6.14
N SER A 271 18.59 1.97 7.00
CA SER A 271 19.46 3.12 6.89
C SER A 271 20.49 2.87 5.80
N PRO A 272 20.64 3.77 4.80
CA PRO A 272 21.72 3.69 3.81
C PRO A 272 23.14 3.69 4.43
N LYS A 273 23.25 4.02 5.72
CA LYS A 273 24.50 3.95 6.50
C LYS A 273 24.85 2.52 6.96
N ILE A 274 23.87 1.63 7.07
CA ILE A 274 24.03 0.26 7.59
C ILE A 274 24.11 -0.73 6.43
N GLU A 275 23.08 -0.72 5.58
CA GLU A 275 23.00 -1.59 4.42
C GLU A 275 22.95 -0.72 3.17
N ASN A 276 23.56 -1.22 2.09
CA ASN A 276 23.49 -0.61 0.79
C ASN A 276 23.09 -1.72 -0.15
N TYR A 277 21.79 -1.84 -0.43
CA TYR A 277 21.21 -2.96 -1.19
C TYR A 277 21.88 -3.17 -2.56
N TRP A 278 22.40 -2.11 -3.16
CA TRP A 278 23.23 -2.21 -4.36
C TRP A 278 24.51 -3.08 -4.16
N ARG A 279 25.13 -3.04 -2.97
CA ARG A 279 26.32 -3.83 -2.61
C ARG A 279 26.01 -5.31 -2.38
N SER A 280 24.88 -5.64 -1.75
CA SER A 280 24.53 -7.02 -1.40
C SER A 280 24.02 -7.84 -2.60
N ILE A 281 23.44 -7.19 -3.60
CA ILE A 281 22.94 -7.84 -4.83
C ILE A 281 24.08 -8.13 -5.82
N ASN A 282 25.03 -7.20 -6.00
CA ASN A 282 26.05 -7.31 -7.06
C ASN A 282 27.37 -7.96 -6.61
N ASN A 283 27.66 -8.06 -5.29
CA ASN A 283 28.85 -8.76 -4.81
C ASN A 283 28.80 -9.10 -3.30
N PRO A 284 28.32 -10.29 -2.89
CA PRO A 284 28.06 -10.63 -1.47
C PRO A 284 29.30 -10.71 -0.56
N ASN A 285 30.51 -10.60 -1.10
CA ASN A 285 31.77 -10.71 -0.35
C ASN A 285 32.47 -9.37 -0.04
N LEU A 286 31.95 -8.23 -0.49
CA LEU A 286 32.57 -6.91 -0.25
C LEU A 286 31.93 -6.21 0.96
N ARG A 287 32.63 -6.19 2.10
CA ARG A 287 32.21 -5.42 3.28
C ARG A 287 32.33 -3.92 3.01
N ALA A 288 31.45 -3.13 3.63
CA ALA A 288 31.32 -1.68 3.51
C ALA A 288 32.61 -0.84 3.77
N LYS A 289 33.71 -1.45 4.21
CA LYS A 289 34.97 -0.75 4.52
C LYS A 289 35.91 -0.56 3.33
N ASP A 290 35.72 -1.26 2.22
CA ASP A 290 36.72 -1.30 1.14
C ASP A 290 36.43 -0.34 -0.04
N PHE A 291 35.36 0.45 0.02
CA PHE A 291 35.04 1.46 -1.00
C PHE A 291 34.90 2.86 -0.38
N ASN A 292 36.03 3.54 -0.21
CA ASN A 292 36.07 4.98 0.08
C ASN A 292 35.94 5.86 -1.18
N GLU A 293 35.89 5.28 -2.38
CA GLU A 293 36.03 6.04 -3.65
C GLU A 293 34.80 6.04 -4.57
N MET A 294 33.73 5.29 -4.26
CA MET A 294 32.42 5.45 -4.92
C MET A 294 31.34 5.58 -3.87
N LYS A 295 31.16 6.81 -3.38
CA LYS A 295 29.99 7.17 -2.61
C LYS A 295 28.82 7.40 -3.57
N LEU A 296 27.80 6.54 -3.54
CA LEU A 296 26.43 6.95 -3.88
C LEU A 296 25.97 7.94 -2.80
N GLU A 297 26.49 9.16 -2.89
CA GLU A 297 26.13 10.30 -2.06
C GLU A 297 24.87 10.92 -2.66
N PHE A 298 23.76 10.89 -1.92
CA PHE A 298 22.62 11.75 -2.20
C PHE A 298 23.07 13.20 -1.97
N TYR A 299 23.24 13.96 -3.05
CA TYR A 299 23.44 15.40 -3.00
C TYR A 299 22.05 16.07 -3.01
N ASP A 300 21.71 16.76 -1.92
CA ASP A 300 20.77 17.87 -1.97
C ASP A 300 21.64 19.14 -2.02
N ASP A 301 22.21 19.43 -3.18
CA ASP A 301 22.88 20.70 -3.42
C ASP A 301 21.83 21.70 -3.95
N GLU A 302 21.27 22.50 -3.05
CA GLU A 302 20.43 23.66 -3.40
C GLU A 302 21.26 24.88 -3.87
N GLU A 303 22.58 24.78 -3.97
CA GLU A 303 23.44 25.86 -4.49
C GLU A 303 24.47 25.32 -5.48
N SER A 304 24.21 25.44 -6.78
CA SER A 304 25.24 25.82 -7.77
C SER A 304 24.63 25.98 -9.16
N TYR A 305 24.09 27.17 -9.43
CA TYR A 305 24.20 27.75 -10.76
C TYR A 305 25.63 28.20 -11.01
N SER A 306 26.06 28.05 -12.28
CA SER A 306 27.23 28.65 -12.93
C SER A 306 28.54 27.86 -12.92
N ASN A 307 28.89 27.42 -14.13
CA ASN A 307 30.20 27.43 -14.80
C ASN A 307 31.50 27.18 -14.00
N TYR A 308 32.33 26.34 -14.65
CA TYR A 308 33.79 26.21 -14.60
C TYR A 308 34.40 25.00 -13.88
N THR A 309 34.84 24.06 -14.71
CA THR A 309 36.25 23.70 -14.95
C THR A 309 37.17 23.58 -13.73
N TYR A 310 37.63 22.35 -13.52
CA TYR A 310 38.80 21.95 -12.74
C TYR A 310 39.86 23.04 -12.53
N LYS A 311 40.08 23.44 -11.27
CA LYS A 311 41.41 23.84 -10.79
C LYS A 311 41.60 23.52 -9.31
N LYS A 312 42.77 22.92 -9.06
CA LYS A 312 43.29 22.34 -7.84
C LYS A 312 43.90 23.44 -6.94
N ASN A 313 43.73 23.28 -5.62
CA ASN A 313 44.40 23.96 -4.49
C ASN A 313 43.95 25.39 -4.10
N SER A 314 43.23 25.50 -2.98
CA SER A 314 43.63 26.35 -1.84
C SER A 314 42.76 26.07 -0.59
N LEU A 315 43.44 25.76 0.51
CA LEU A 315 42.91 25.65 1.88
C LEU A 315 42.33 26.98 2.36
N ILE A 316 41.04 27.02 2.71
CA ILE A 316 40.52 27.68 3.93
C ILE A 316 39.33 26.86 4.44
N ASP A 317 39.52 26.27 5.62
CA ASP A 317 38.54 25.50 6.37
C ASP A 317 37.39 26.40 6.86
N PHE A 318 36.21 26.22 6.30
CA PHE A 318 34.94 26.48 6.99
C PHE A 318 34.05 25.26 6.77
N LYS A 319 34.26 24.21 7.57
CA LYS A 319 33.34 23.07 7.66
C LYS A 319 32.28 23.37 8.71
N PRO A 320 31.04 23.75 8.36
CA PRO A 320 29.94 23.47 9.27
C PRO A 320 29.81 21.95 9.36
N LYS A 321 30.01 21.39 10.56
CA LYS A 321 29.70 19.98 10.87
C LYS A 321 28.18 19.77 10.83
N VAL A 322 27.57 19.82 9.65
CA VAL A 322 26.23 19.26 9.44
C VAL A 322 26.46 17.76 9.22
N LYS A 323 26.12 16.94 10.23
CA LYS A 323 25.96 15.50 9.98
C LYS A 323 24.92 15.37 8.87
N LYS A 324 25.30 14.82 7.70
CA LYS A 324 24.37 14.59 6.59
C LYS A 324 23.16 13.80 7.08
N ALA A 325 21.96 14.34 6.87
CA ALA A 325 20.69 13.67 7.13
C ALA A 325 20.65 12.34 6.38
N SER A 326 20.36 11.24 7.06
CA SER A 326 20.09 9.95 6.42
C SER A 326 18.68 9.53 6.77
N PHE A 327 17.73 9.81 5.88
CA PHE A 327 16.42 9.18 5.98
C PHE A 327 16.50 7.72 5.56
N ILE A 328 15.49 6.97 5.94
CA ILE A 328 15.41 5.53 5.70
C ILE A 328 14.99 5.25 4.25
N ASN A 329 15.53 4.17 3.70
CA ASN A 329 15.08 3.60 2.43
C ASN A 329 14.19 2.38 2.68
N ALA A 330 13.27 2.12 1.76
CA ALA A 330 12.47 0.91 1.69
C ALA A 330 12.89 0.12 0.44
N ALA A 331 13.31 -1.13 0.61
CA ALA A 331 13.60 -2.05 -0.48
C ALA A 331 12.56 -3.18 -0.51
N VAL A 332 12.07 -3.50 -1.70
CA VAL A 332 11.11 -4.60 -1.92
C VAL A 332 11.50 -5.40 -3.15
N LYS A 333 11.46 -6.72 -3.03
CA LYS A 333 11.68 -7.63 -4.16
C LYS A 333 10.41 -7.73 -4.99
N ILE A 334 10.50 -7.54 -6.30
CA ILE A 334 9.36 -7.57 -7.21
C ILE A 334 9.66 -8.39 -8.47
N LYS A 335 8.64 -9.06 -8.99
CA LYS A 335 8.61 -9.63 -10.34
C LYS A 335 7.88 -8.67 -11.27
N TYR A 336 8.49 -8.31 -12.40
CA TYR A 336 7.93 -7.33 -13.32
C TYR A 336 8.30 -7.61 -14.78
N ARG A 337 7.43 -7.20 -15.70
CA ARG A 337 7.67 -7.23 -17.17
C ARG A 337 7.93 -5.85 -17.76
N ASP A 338 7.45 -4.83 -17.06
CA ASP A 338 7.42 -3.43 -17.45
C ASP A 338 7.86 -2.57 -16.26
N PHE A 339 8.76 -1.62 -16.50
CA PHE A 339 9.37 -0.79 -15.46
C PHE A 339 8.34 0.08 -14.73
N ASP A 340 7.44 0.74 -15.45
CA ASP A 340 6.44 1.64 -14.85
C ASP A 340 5.43 0.86 -14.00
N SER A 341 5.02 -0.31 -14.48
CA SER A 341 4.20 -1.25 -13.70
C SER A 341 4.94 -1.74 -12.45
N ALA A 342 6.23 -2.09 -12.59
CA ALA A 342 7.09 -2.51 -11.47
C ALA A 342 7.12 -1.45 -10.37
N ARG A 343 7.33 -0.19 -10.76
CA ARG A 343 7.35 0.96 -9.83
C ARG A 343 6.02 1.09 -9.08
N LYS A 344 4.88 0.98 -9.76
CA LYS A 344 3.56 1.07 -9.11
C LYS A 344 3.33 -0.07 -8.13
N LYS A 345 3.65 -1.30 -8.53
CA LYS A 345 3.52 -2.50 -7.68
C LYS A 345 4.41 -2.41 -6.45
N ALA A 346 5.68 -2.02 -6.64
CA ALA A 346 6.64 -1.85 -5.55
C ALA A 346 6.18 -0.77 -4.57
N LEU A 347 5.68 0.35 -5.08
CA LEU A 347 5.11 1.42 -4.26
C LEU A 347 3.93 0.93 -3.41
N GLU A 348 3.03 0.15 -4.01
CA GLU A 348 1.87 -0.40 -3.28
C GLU A 348 2.29 -1.28 -2.10
N ILE A 349 3.30 -2.15 -2.29
CA ILE A 349 3.83 -3.03 -1.24
C ILE A 349 4.53 -2.21 -0.14
N VAL A 350 5.29 -1.19 -0.51
CA VAL A 350 5.93 -0.26 0.44
C VAL A 350 4.89 0.51 1.24
N GLU A 351 3.86 1.04 0.60
CA GLU A 351 2.79 1.78 1.29
C GLU A 351 1.98 0.88 2.24
N LYS A 352 1.69 -0.38 1.84
CA LYS A 352 1.07 -1.38 2.75
C LYS A 352 1.91 -1.62 4.01
N SER A 353 3.24 -1.64 3.87
CA SER A 353 4.15 -1.82 5.00
C SER A 353 4.26 -0.57 5.89
N LEU A 354 4.18 0.61 5.28
CA LEU A 354 4.11 1.88 6.00
C LEU A 354 2.80 2.02 6.79
N ASP A 355 1.69 1.42 6.35
CA ASP A 355 0.41 1.49 7.08
C ASP A 355 0.50 0.90 8.48
N ILE A 356 1.28 -0.17 8.65
CA ILE A 356 1.57 -0.75 9.97
C ILE A 356 2.38 0.23 10.82
N LEU A 357 3.40 0.88 10.24
CA LEU A 357 4.15 1.92 10.95
C LEU A 357 3.25 3.08 11.35
N ARG A 358 2.35 3.55 10.48
CA ARG A 358 1.44 4.68 10.73
C ARG A 358 0.48 4.39 11.88
N LEU A 359 0.00 3.15 11.98
CA LEU A 359 -0.87 2.73 13.08
C LEU A 359 -0.18 2.85 14.45
N HIS A 360 1.12 2.58 14.51
CA HIS A 360 1.88 2.47 15.76
C HIS A 360 2.80 3.66 16.05
N THR A 361 2.88 4.64 15.15
CA THR A 361 3.80 5.78 15.28
C THR A 361 3.08 7.11 15.16
N ASN A 362 3.15 7.91 16.24
CA ASN A 362 2.69 9.30 16.21
C ASN A 362 3.86 10.22 15.80
N SER A 363 4.00 10.46 14.51
CA SER A 363 5.05 11.33 13.95
C SER A 363 4.56 12.77 13.79
N LYS A 364 5.42 13.74 14.12
CA LYS A 364 5.16 15.17 13.87
C LYS A 364 5.18 15.51 12.38
N LEU A 365 5.93 14.72 11.60
CA LEU A 365 5.97 14.82 10.15
C LEU A 365 5.38 13.53 9.57
N PRO A 366 4.27 13.60 8.82
CA PRO A 366 3.75 12.47 8.07
C PRO A 366 4.87 11.88 7.22
N PHE A 367 5.13 10.58 7.36
CA PHE A 367 6.11 9.92 6.50
C PHE A 367 5.45 9.40 5.24
N LYS A 368 6.17 9.56 4.13
CA LYS A 368 5.68 9.30 2.77
C LYS A 368 6.80 8.78 1.89
N VAL A 369 6.43 7.96 0.92
CA VAL A 369 7.36 7.55 -0.14
C VAL A 369 7.69 8.76 -1.02
N LYS A 370 8.98 9.07 -1.19
CA LYS A 370 9.43 10.06 -2.17
C LYS A 370 9.35 9.44 -3.56
N LEU A 371 8.17 9.56 -4.18
CA LEU A 371 7.84 8.99 -5.51
C LEU A 371 8.87 9.34 -6.60
N GLN A 372 9.57 10.45 -6.42
CA GLN A 372 10.54 11.05 -7.33
C GLN A 372 11.88 10.32 -7.46
N ARG A 373 12.20 9.42 -6.51
CA ARG A 373 13.47 8.69 -6.48
C ARG A 373 13.16 7.20 -6.34
N PHE A 374 13.22 6.47 -7.45
CA PHE A 374 12.98 5.04 -7.53
C PHE A 374 14.15 4.36 -8.25
N TYR A 375 14.74 3.36 -7.61
CA TYR A 375 15.75 2.51 -8.25
C TYR A 375 15.15 1.13 -8.47
N LEU A 376 15.31 0.61 -9.69
CA LEU A 376 15.09 -0.78 -10.00
C LEU A 376 16.44 -1.40 -10.29
N VAL A 377 16.88 -2.29 -9.40
CA VAL A 377 18.13 -3.03 -9.57
C VAL A 377 17.77 -4.41 -10.10
N ASP A 378 18.13 -4.66 -11.36
CA ASP A 378 18.19 -6.00 -11.95
C ASP A 378 19.59 -6.59 -11.68
N CYS A 379 19.73 -7.90 -11.76
CA CYS A 379 21.00 -8.63 -11.59
C CYS A 379 22.07 -8.18 -12.63
N ASP A 380 21.64 -7.61 -13.76
CA ASP A 380 22.51 -7.33 -14.91
C ASP A 380 22.50 -5.84 -15.38
N ASP A 381 21.58 -4.97 -14.93
CA ASP A 381 21.52 -3.56 -15.37
C ASP A 381 20.86 -2.57 -14.37
N LEU A 382 21.34 -1.32 -14.35
CA LEU A 382 20.84 -0.23 -13.48
C LEU A 382 20.02 0.79 -14.29
N SER A 383 18.73 0.92 -13.99
CA SER A 383 17.87 1.97 -14.53
C SER A 383 17.52 3.01 -13.46
N ILE A 384 17.77 4.30 -13.75
CA ILE A 384 17.59 5.43 -12.81
C ILE A 384 16.56 6.41 -13.38
N SER A 385 15.61 6.83 -12.55
CA SER A 385 14.67 7.91 -12.85
C SER A 385 14.65 8.92 -11.70
N ASP A 386 14.95 10.19 -12.00
CA ASP A 386 14.89 11.32 -11.06
C ASP A 386 13.96 12.43 -11.59
N SER A 387 13.14 13.00 -10.71
CA SER A 387 12.45 14.28 -10.96
C SER A 387 12.38 15.10 -9.66
N TYR A 388 12.55 16.42 -9.74
CA TYR A 388 12.68 17.27 -8.55
C TYR A 388 11.36 17.97 -8.19
N SER A 389 10.96 17.94 -6.92
CA SER A 389 10.16 19.02 -6.35
C SER A 389 10.62 19.42 -4.94
N THR A 390 10.69 20.72 -4.74
CA THR A 390 11.08 21.41 -3.52
C THR A 390 9.85 21.79 -2.71
N ARG A 391 9.89 21.53 -1.39
CA ARG A 391 9.28 22.34 -0.31
C ARG A 391 9.70 21.72 1.03
N ASP A 392 10.25 22.56 1.89
CA ASP A 392 10.89 22.34 3.19
C ASP A 392 12.37 21.93 3.16
N THR A 393 13.17 22.64 3.98
CA THR A 393 14.61 22.43 4.12
C THR A 393 14.90 21.03 4.69
N PRO A 394 15.88 20.28 4.13
CA PRO A 394 16.22 18.93 4.58
C PRO A 394 16.48 18.82 6.10
N SER A 395 17.07 19.86 6.70
CA SER A 395 17.36 19.94 8.13
C SER A 395 16.10 19.96 9.00
N TYR A 396 15.04 20.65 8.57
CA TYR A 396 13.76 20.67 9.30
C TYR A 396 13.11 19.29 9.24
N LYS A 397 13.11 18.65 8.07
CA LYS A 397 12.60 17.29 7.89
C LYS A 397 13.36 16.31 8.75
N GLU A 398 14.68 16.37 8.81
CA GLU A 398 15.49 15.49 9.67
C GLU A 398 15.13 15.67 11.16
N ILE A 399 15.00 16.91 11.64
CA ILE A 399 14.65 17.18 13.05
C ILE A 399 13.27 16.60 13.40
N MET A 400 12.29 16.78 12.52
CA MET A 400 10.89 16.40 12.75
C MET A 400 10.58 14.95 12.39
N SER A 401 11.47 14.25 11.68
CA SER A 401 11.32 12.85 11.31
C SER A 401 11.32 11.93 12.53
N TYR A 402 10.49 10.90 12.46
CA TYR A 402 10.41 9.85 13.47
C TYR A 402 11.66 8.97 13.42
N ASP A 403 12.29 8.77 14.58
CA ASP A 403 13.50 7.95 14.73
C ASP A 403 13.10 6.51 15.04
N LEU A 404 13.17 5.62 14.04
CA LEU A 404 12.75 4.23 14.16
C LEU A 404 13.59 3.43 15.18
N ASN A 405 14.79 3.89 15.55
CA ASN A 405 15.54 3.32 16.69
C ASN A 405 14.75 3.37 18.01
N LYS A 406 13.77 4.28 18.12
CA LYS A 406 12.93 4.49 19.31
C LYS A 406 11.57 3.81 19.21
N SER A 407 11.30 3.10 18.10
CA SER A 407 10.03 2.42 17.91
C SER A 407 9.90 1.24 18.86
N ILE A 408 8.74 1.14 19.53
CA ILE A 408 8.42 -0.01 20.39
C ILE A 408 8.25 -1.31 19.59
N LEU A 409 7.89 -1.18 18.30
CA LEU A 409 7.69 -2.31 17.39
C LEU A 409 8.94 -3.19 17.23
N PHE A 410 10.13 -2.61 17.41
CA PHE A 410 11.40 -3.33 17.28
C PHE A 410 12.00 -3.72 18.64
N SER A 411 11.17 -3.73 19.69
CA SER A 411 11.53 -4.35 20.98
C SER A 411 11.22 -5.84 20.95
N GLY A 412 12.01 -6.67 21.65
CA GLY A 412 11.93 -8.14 21.55
C GLY A 412 10.57 -8.78 21.89
N LYS A 413 9.63 -8.06 22.50
CA LYS A 413 8.25 -8.53 22.72
C LYS A 413 7.32 -8.32 21.50
N TYR A 414 7.65 -7.40 20.60
CA TYR A 414 6.83 -7.06 19.42
C TYR A 414 7.31 -7.77 18.14
N GLU A 415 8.44 -8.46 18.18
CA GLU A 415 8.95 -9.21 17.03
C GLU A 415 8.03 -10.37 16.65
N GLU A 416 7.48 -11.10 17.63
CA GLU A 416 6.48 -12.15 17.42
C GLU A 416 5.19 -11.57 16.81
N TYR A 417 4.72 -10.44 17.34
CA TYR A 417 3.57 -9.71 16.78
C TYR A 417 3.81 -9.30 15.31
N LEU A 418 4.97 -8.73 14.97
CA LEU A 418 5.29 -8.36 13.58
C LEU A 418 5.35 -9.58 12.65
N ASN A 419 5.85 -10.70 13.13
CA ASN A 419 5.89 -11.95 12.36
C ASN A 419 4.49 -12.51 12.08
N GLU A 420 3.56 -12.43 13.03
CA GLU A 420 2.18 -12.84 12.80
C GLU A 420 1.43 -11.85 11.89
N LEU A 421 1.67 -10.54 12.04
CA LEU A 421 1.15 -9.54 11.11
C LEU A 421 1.62 -9.79 9.67
N LYS A 422 2.84 -10.28 9.49
CA LYS A 422 3.35 -10.64 8.16
C LYS A 422 2.46 -11.68 7.49
N LYS A 423 2.06 -12.72 8.22
CA LYS A 423 1.19 -13.78 7.71
C LYS A 423 -0.22 -13.29 7.41
N LEU A 424 -0.72 -12.34 8.20
CA LEU A 424 -2.07 -11.81 8.08
C LEU A 424 -2.21 -10.77 6.96
N LEU A 425 -1.22 -9.89 6.79
CA LEU A 425 -1.35 -8.70 5.95
C LEU A 425 -0.57 -8.77 4.63
N PHE A 426 0.32 -9.77 4.46
CA PHE A 426 1.20 -9.89 3.29
C PHE A 426 1.23 -11.30 2.67
N ASN A 427 0.20 -12.12 2.91
CA ASN A 427 0.10 -13.43 2.26
C ASN A 427 -0.39 -13.29 0.79
N GLU A 428 0.10 -14.14 -0.11
CA GLU A 428 -0.35 -14.18 -1.51
C GLU A 428 -1.85 -14.48 -1.64
N ASP A 429 -2.45 -15.12 -0.64
CA ASP A 429 -3.85 -15.51 -0.57
C ASP A 429 -4.74 -14.59 0.30
N ILE A 430 -4.35 -13.34 0.56
CA ILE A 430 -5.14 -12.37 1.37
C ILE A 430 -6.61 -12.30 0.92
N GLU A 431 -6.87 -12.33 -0.38
CA GLU A 431 -8.24 -12.24 -0.92
C GLU A 431 -9.11 -13.46 -0.62
N LYS A 432 -8.51 -14.58 -0.19
CA LYS A 432 -9.23 -15.80 0.22
C LYS A 432 -9.56 -15.80 1.71
N ASP A 433 -8.85 -15.02 2.53
CA ASP A 433 -9.18 -14.84 3.94
C ASP A 433 -10.02 -13.56 4.17
N PRO A 434 -11.31 -13.70 4.53
CA PRO A 434 -12.20 -12.55 4.73
C PRO A 434 -11.69 -11.57 5.80
N LEU A 435 -10.96 -12.03 6.82
CA LEU A 435 -10.43 -11.15 7.86
C LEU A 435 -9.24 -10.33 7.34
N SER A 436 -8.25 -10.99 6.73
CA SER A 436 -7.10 -10.33 6.09
C SER A 436 -7.56 -9.25 5.11
N ALA A 437 -8.50 -9.58 4.22
CA ALA A 437 -9.04 -8.63 3.25
C ALA A 437 -9.68 -7.40 3.93
N LYS A 438 -10.49 -7.61 4.98
CA LYS A 438 -11.09 -6.51 5.75
C LYS A 438 -10.05 -5.63 6.44
N LEU A 439 -9.02 -6.23 7.06
CA LEU A 439 -7.98 -5.49 7.76
C LEU A 439 -7.12 -4.66 6.81
N VAL A 440 -6.68 -5.24 5.68
CA VAL A 440 -5.93 -4.51 4.65
C VAL A 440 -6.76 -3.35 4.11
N TYR A 441 -8.05 -3.57 3.86
CA TYR A 441 -8.94 -2.50 3.38
C TYR A 441 -9.15 -1.41 4.43
N SER A 442 -9.36 -1.76 5.70
CA SER A 442 -9.48 -0.78 6.78
C SER A 442 -8.20 0.01 7.04
N LEU A 443 -7.02 -0.63 6.96
CA LEU A 443 -5.72 0.04 7.02
C LEU A 443 -5.54 1.03 5.85
N HIS A 444 -5.95 0.65 4.64
CA HIS A 444 -5.93 1.54 3.49
C HIS A 444 -6.77 2.82 3.70
N TRP A 445 -8.00 2.68 4.21
CA TRP A 445 -8.85 3.84 4.49
C TRP A 445 -8.33 4.67 5.67
N TYR A 446 -7.77 4.03 6.69
CA TYR A 446 -7.09 4.72 7.78
C TYR A 446 -5.91 5.55 7.26
N ARG A 447 -5.05 5.00 6.39
CA ARG A 447 -3.98 5.73 5.71
C ARG A 447 -4.54 6.91 4.92
N LYS A 448 -5.53 6.67 4.08
CA LYS A 448 -6.13 7.71 3.23
C LYS A 448 -6.67 8.89 4.05
N ALA A 449 -7.27 8.60 5.21
CA ALA A 449 -7.69 9.62 6.17
C ALA A 449 -6.50 10.43 6.71
N PHE A 450 -5.42 9.77 7.10
CA PHE A 450 -4.21 10.41 7.61
C PHE A 450 -3.57 11.34 6.57
N GLU A 451 -3.54 10.92 5.30
CA GLU A 451 -2.90 11.62 4.19
C GLU A 451 -3.72 12.77 3.58
N THR A 452 -5.04 12.78 3.79
CA THR A 452 -5.89 13.83 3.24
C THR A 452 -5.78 15.12 4.05
N ASP A 453 -5.88 16.30 3.44
CA ASP A 453 -5.84 17.57 4.17
C ASP A 453 -7.21 18.01 4.70
N LEU A 454 -8.28 17.73 3.94
CA LEU A 454 -9.64 18.18 4.24
C LEU A 454 -10.28 17.39 5.40
N PRO A 455 -10.73 18.06 6.48
CA PRO A 455 -11.36 17.39 7.64
C PRO A 455 -12.57 16.52 7.29
N GLU A 456 -13.35 16.92 6.28
CA GLU A 456 -14.52 16.19 5.80
C GLU A 456 -14.11 14.80 5.30
N ASP A 457 -13.13 14.76 4.41
CA ASP A 457 -12.60 13.51 3.84
C ASP A 457 -11.91 12.66 4.90
N LYS A 458 -11.20 13.28 5.86
CA LYS A 458 -10.64 12.55 7.01
C LYS A 458 -11.73 11.81 7.78
N LEU A 459 -12.82 12.50 8.12
CA LEU A 459 -13.91 11.90 8.88
C LEU A 459 -14.54 10.74 8.10
N LEU A 460 -14.80 10.93 6.80
CA LEU A 460 -15.36 9.87 5.95
C LEU A 460 -14.45 8.65 5.88
N ASN A 461 -13.14 8.85 5.64
CA ASN A 461 -12.19 7.76 5.50
C ASN A 461 -12.00 6.99 6.83
N TYR A 462 -11.92 7.68 7.98
CA TYR A 462 -11.89 6.99 9.29
C TYR A 462 -13.19 6.24 9.57
N TRP A 463 -14.34 6.80 9.20
CA TRP A 463 -15.64 6.13 9.35
C TRP A 463 -15.72 4.86 8.50
N ILE A 464 -15.25 4.90 7.24
CA ILE A 464 -15.21 3.73 6.36
C ILE A 464 -14.33 2.63 7.00
N ALA A 465 -13.18 2.98 7.57
CA ALA A 465 -12.32 2.02 8.25
C ALA A 465 -13.04 1.30 9.42
N ILE A 466 -13.86 2.04 10.19
CA ILE A 466 -14.69 1.51 11.28
C ILE A 466 -15.80 0.60 10.71
N GLU A 467 -16.59 1.08 9.75
CA GLU A 467 -17.73 0.33 9.18
C GLU A 467 -17.29 -1.00 8.54
N ASN A 468 -16.14 -1.03 7.87
CA ASN A 468 -15.62 -2.24 7.22
C ASN A 468 -15.36 -3.37 8.21
N LEU A 469 -14.82 -3.06 9.40
CA LEU A 469 -14.53 -4.06 10.44
C LEU A 469 -15.78 -4.55 11.17
N LEU A 470 -16.87 -3.80 11.09
CA LEU A 470 -18.13 -4.07 11.80
C LEU A 470 -19.26 -4.52 10.85
N THR A 471 -18.92 -4.86 9.61
CA THR A 471 -19.85 -5.47 8.66
C THR A 471 -19.76 -6.99 8.77
N PHE A 472 -20.75 -7.63 9.41
CA PHE A 472 -20.78 -9.09 9.60
C PHE A 472 -21.66 -9.81 8.57
N ASP A 473 -21.46 -11.12 8.46
CA ASP A 473 -22.22 -11.95 7.54
C ASP A 473 -23.64 -12.20 8.08
N SER A 474 -24.65 -11.70 7.37
CA SER A 474 -26.08 -11.73 7.75
C SER A 474 -26.69 -13.14 7.89
N LYS A 475 -25.92 -14.20 7.63
CA LYS A 475 -26.37 -15.59 7.70
C LYS A 475 -26.59 -16.08 9.14
N ASN A 476 -26.09 -15.38 10.16
CA ASN A 476 -26.07 -15.86 11.55
C ASN A 476 -27.17 -15.27 12.45
N GLY A 477 -28.15 -14.53 11.90
CA GLY A 477 -29.16 -13.83 12.71
C GLY A 477 -28.58 -12.60 13.44
N ASN A 478 -29.32 -12.03 14.39
CA ASN A 478 -28.84 -10.90 15.19
C ASN A 478 -27.64 -11.33 16.04
N ILE A 479 -26.52 -10.63 15.88
CA ILE A 479 -25.25 -10.90 16.53
C ILE A 479 -25.14 -10.20 17.89
N VAL A 480 -25.77 -9.04 18.02
CA VAL A 480 -25.55 -8.07 19.10
C VAL A 480 -26.87 -7.64 19.75
N LEU A 481 -27.92 -7.42 18.95
CA LEU A 481 -29.20 -6.89 19.45
C LEU A 481 -30.18 -8.00 19.84
N ARG A 482 -30.72 -7.93 21.06
CA ARG A 482 -31.88 -8.73 21.48
C ARG A 482 -33.14 -8.29 20.69
N ASP A 483 -34.06 -9.23 20.47
CA ASP A 483 -35.43 -9.02 19.97
C ASP A 483 -35.69 -8.90 18.44
N ASN A 484 -35.01 -9.67 17.59
CA ASN A 484 -35.34 -9.79 16.14
C ASN A 484 -35.41 -8.46 15.36
N LYS A 485 -34.84 -7.36 15.88
CA LYS A 485 -34.72 -6.09 15.16
C LYS A 485 -33.63 -6.23 14.11
N GLU A 486 -33.85 -5.73 12.90
CA GLU A 486 -32.80 -5.67 11.89
C GLU A 486 -31.59 -4.91 12.43
N GLU A 487 -30.42 -5.53 12.37
CA GLU A 487 -29.16 -4.90 12.80
C GLU A 487 -28.70 -3.91 11.72
N ASP A 488 -28.89 -2.61 11.98
CA ASP A 488 -28.23 -1.56 11.21
C ASP A 488 -26.73 -1.54 11.56
N LYS A 489 -25.89 -1.29 10.55
CA LYS A 489 -24.43 -1.18 10.71
C LYS A 489 -24.05 -0.17 11.79
N PHE A 490 -24.77 0.96 11.85
CA PHE A 490 -24.53 1.96 12.87
C PHE A 490 -24.82 1.45 14.29
N LEU A 491 -25.86 0.62 14.48
CA LEU A 491 -26.18 0.05 15.79
C LEU A 491 -25.07 -0.92 16.25
N ILE A 492 -24.55 -1.74 15.35
CA ILE A 492 -23.40 -2.62 15.65
C ILE A 492 -22.19 -1.80 16.10
N VAL A 493 -21.91 -0.69 15.39
CA VAL A 493 -20.82 0.23 15.75
C VAL A 493 -21.04 0.82 17.15
N GLN A 494 -22.24 1.31 17.45
CA GLN A 494 -22.56 1.88 18.76
C GLN A 494 -22.49 0.85 19.90
N GLU A 495 -22.77 -0.42 19.63
CA GLU A 495 -22.78 -1.46 20.65
C GLU A 495 -21.39 -2.06 20.94
N LEU A 496 -20.47 -2.07 19.96
CA LEU A 496 -19.18 -2.76 20.12
C LEU A 496 -18.00 -1.79 20.32
N VAL A 497 -17.93 -0.70 19.56
CA VAL A 497 -16.77 0.21 19.57
C VAL A 497 -16.54 0.87 20.93
N PRO A 498 -17.57 1.31 21.69
CA PRO A 498 -17.34 1.89 23.01
C PRO A 498 -16.62 0.97 23.98
N PHE A 499 -16.86 -0.35 23.92
CA PHE A 499 -16.19 -1.31 24.81
C PHE A 499 -14.71 -1.51 24.44
N ILE A 500 -14.37 -1.46 23.16
CA ILE A 500 -12.97 -1.46 22.71
C ILE A 500 -12.24 -0.22 23.25
N GLU A 501 -12.87 0.95 23.14
CA GLU A 501 -12.30 2.20 23.66
C GLU A 501 -12.20 2.20 25.19
N LEU A 502 -13.18 1.59 25.89
CA LEU A 502 -13.11 1.41 27.33
C LEU A 502 -11.89 0.57 27.73
N ASN A 503 -11.72 -0.61 27.12
CA ASN A 503 -10.57 -1.47 27.41
C ASN A 503 -9.23 -0.80 27.06
N HIS A 504 -9.18 -0.05 25.95
CA HIS A 504 -7.99 0.72 25.62
C HIS A 504 -7.72 1.82 26.67
N SER A 505 -8.76 2.50 27.15
CA SER A 505 -8.61 3.58 28.13
C SER A 505 -8.14 3.10 29.51
N THR A 506 -8.59 1.93 29.98
CA THR A 506 -8.25 1.38 31.31
C THR A 506 -6.75 1.10 31.44
N GLY A 507 -6.12 0.53 30.41
CA GLY A 507 -4.67 0.30 30.37
C GLY A 507 -3.86 1.59 30.27
N ASN A 508 -4.40 2.62 29.61
CA ASN A 508 -3.68 3.83 29.29
C ASN A 508 -3.69 4.91 30.38
N VAL A 509 -4.55 4.82 31.42
CA VAL A 509 -4.55 5.82 32.51
C VAL A 509 -3.17 5.90 33.17
N ALA A 510 -2.58 4.77 33.55
CA ALA A 510 -1.25 4.74 34.17
C ALA A 510 -0.15 5.23 33.21
N VAL A 511 -0.17 4.78 31.96
CA VAL A 511 0.82 5.17 30.93
C VAL A 511 0.77 6.68 30.66
N ASN A 512 -0.42 7.24 30.47
CA ASN A 512 -0.61 8.66 30.20
C ASN A 512 -0.18 9.53 31.37
N THR A 513 -0.37 9.07 32.61
CA THR A 513 0.10 9.77 33.80
C THR A 513 1.61 9.69 33.93
N TYR A 514 2.21 8.53 33.68
CA TYR A 514 3.66 8.35 33.65
C TYR A 514 4.33 9.29 32.62
N LEU A 515 3.88 9.24 31.35
CA LEU A 515 4.45 10.06 30.27
C LEU A 515 4.30 11.56 30.55
N TYR A 516 3.16 11.98 31.09
CA TYR A 516 2.92 13.37 31.46
C TYR A 516 3.88 13.86 32.54
N LEU A 517 4.05 13.10 33.63
CA LEU A 517 4.96 13.45 34.72
C LEU A 517 6.42 13.42 34.23
N LYS A 518 6.81 12.40 33.48
CA LYS A 518 8.14 12.30 32.87
C LYS A 518 8.44 13.51 31.99
N ASN A 519 7.50 13.93 31.15
CA ASN A 519 7.67 15.11 30.30
C ASN A 519 7.83 16.38 31.14
N LEU A 520 7.10 16.55 32.23
CA LEU A 520 7.24 17.71 33.12
C LEU A 520 8.57 17.73 33.91
N ILE A 521 9.19 16.57 34.12
CA ILE A 521 10.46 16.43 34.84
C ILE A 521 11.66 16.61 33.91
N TYR A 522 11.64 16.00 32.72
CA TYR A 522 12.81 15.90 31.82
C TYR A 522 12.73 16.74 30.56
N SER A 523 11.70 17.55 30.35
CA SER A 523 11.71 18.50 29.24
C SER A 523 12.88 19.47 29.40
N SER A 524 13.83 19.39 28.47
CA SER A 524 15.01 20.27 28.44
C SER A 524 14.57 21.72 28.20
N ARG A 525 15.41 22.67 28.67
CA ARG A 525 15.23 24.12 28.46
C ARG A 525 14.99 24.51 26.98
N ASP A 526 15.40 23.67 26.02
CA ASP A 526 15.25 23.94 24.59
C ASP A 526 13.83 23.70 24.05
N VAL A 527 13.02 22.81 24.67
CA VAL A 527 11.60 22.62 24.30
C VAL A 527 10.71 23.71 24.92
N ILE A 528 11.16 24.28 26.04
CA ILE A 528 10.46 25.34 26.79
C ILE A 528 10.44 26.67 26.00
N LEU A 529 11.37 26.87 25.07
CA LEU A 529 11.43 28.08 24.24
C LEU A 529 10.32 28.17 23.18
N MET A 530 9.64 27.07 22.84
CA MET A 530 8.70 27.10 21.72
C MET A 530 7.21 27.18 22.09
N ASN A 531 6.72 26.81 23.28
CA ASN A 531 5.28 26.99 23.61
C ASN A 531 4.80 26.76 25.06
N SER A 532 5.62 26.71 26.11
CA SER A 532 5.06 26.59 27.47
C SER A 532 5.78 27.41 28.55
N THR A 533 4.99 28.19 29.28
CA THR A 533 5.36 28.93 30.50
C THR A 533 5.61 28.02 31.72
N THR A 534 5.75 26.71 31.52
CA THR A 534 5.76 25.72 32.59
C THR A 534 7.18 25.45 33.07
N LYS A 535 7.51 25.90 34.28
CA LYS A 535 8.72 25.46 34.99
C LYS A 535 8.67 23.93 35.20
N PRO A 536 9.81 23.22 35.04
CA PRO A 536 9.91 21.81 35.36
C PRO A 536 9.48 21.52 36.81
N LEU A 537 8.99 20.31 37.04
CA LEU A 537 8.73 19.81 38.40
C LEU A 537 10.05 19.57 39.13
N ASP A 538 10.21 20.23 40.29
CA ASP A 538 11.39 20.06 41.15
C ASP A 538 11.11 18.96 42.18
N VAL A 539 11.54 17.74 41.84
CA VAL A 539 11.31 16.52 42.63
C VAL A 539 12.67 15.92 43.02
N PRO A 540 12.91 15.62 44.31
CA PRO A 540 14.14 15.00 44.77
C PRO A 540 14.44 13.67 44.07
N GLN A 541 15.74 13.42 43.86
CA GLN A 541 16.25 12.28 43.10
C GLN A 541 15.81 10.92 43.66
N ASN A 542 15.78 10.77 44.98
CA ASN A 542 15.27 9.58 45.67
C ASN A 542 13.79 9.34 45.36
N CYS A 543 12.97 10.40 45.37
CA CYS A 543 11.54 10.29 45.06
C CYS A 543 11.31 9.91 43.59
N LEU A 544 12.13 10.42 42.66
CA LEU A 544 12.07 10.02 41.24
C LEU A 544 12.40 8.54 41.02
N GLU A 545 13.32 7.98 41.80
CA GLU A 545 13.68 6.56 41.74
C GLU A 545 12.59 5.68 42.35
N ASP A 546 12.06 6.07 43.51
CA ASP A 546 10.97 5.35 44.19
C ASP A 546 9.70 5.30 43.31
N CYS A 547 9.37 6.42 42.66
CA CYS A 547 8.27 6.52 41.71
C CYS A 547 8.60 5.97 40.31
N GLN A 548 9.78 5.39 40.07
CA GLN A 548 10.22 4.89 38.75
C GLN A 548 10.20 5.93 37.61
N LEU A 549 10.15 7.22 37.93
CA LEU A 549 10.22 8.31 36.97
C LEU A 549 11.66 8.51 36.48
N LYS A 550 12.66 7.94 37.15
CA LYS A 550 14.01 7.76 36.61
C LYS A 550 14.33 6.27 36.46
N PRO A 551 14.40 5.73 35.23
CA PRO A 551 14.81 4.35 35.03
C PRO A 551 16.24 4.14 35.53
N GLN A 552 16.49 3.05 36.26
CA GLN A 552 17.86 2.64 36.62
C GLN A 552 18.64 2.34 35.34
N ILE A 553 19.93 2.74 35.30
CA ILE A 553 20.81 2.47 34.16
C ILE A 553 20.79 0.95 33.87
N GLY A 554 20.34 0.56 32.68
CA GLY A 554 20.24 -0.84 32.24
C GLY A 554 18.87 -1.50 32.39
N LYS A 555 17.89 -0.91 33.12
CA LYS A 555 16.50 -1.38 33.12
C LYS A 555 15.67 -0.61 32.09
N LYS A 556 15.15 -1.33 31.09
CA LYS A 556 14.29 -0.77 30.03
C LYS A 556 12.80 -0.72 30.40
N ASP A 557 12.36 -1.57 31.33
CA ASP A 557 10.95 -1.74 31.65
C ASP A 557 10.54 -1.01 32.94
N ILE A 558 9.33 -0.46 32.95
CA ILE A 558 8.72 0.24 34.10
C ILE A 558 7.58 -0.63 34.63
N ASP A 559 7.53 -0.82 35.94
CA ASP A 559 6.40 -1.46 36.60
C ASP A 559 5.32 -0.41 36.90
N LEU A 560 4.28 -0.38 36.06
CA LEU A 560 3.17 0.57 36.19
C LEU A 560 2.35 0.36 37.48
N ARG A 561 2.27 -0.87 38.00
CA ARG A 561 1.57 -1.16 39.26
C ARG A 561 2.31 -0.50 40.43
N LYS A 562 3.62 -0.70 40.50
CA LYS A 562 4.46 -0.05 41.51
C LYS A 562 4.50 1.48 41.32
N PHE A 563 4.47 1.98 40.08
CA PHE A 563 4.37 3.42 39.80
C PHE A 563 3.08 4.02 40.40
N ILE A 564 1.91 3.41 40.14
CA ILE A 564 0.64 3.88 40.70
C ILE A 564 0.66 3.87 42.23
N GLN A 565 1.18 2.81 42.85
CA GLN A 565 1.29 2.70 44.32
C GLN A 565 2.18 3.77 44.95
N THR A 566 3.14 4.32 44.20
CA THR A 566 4.13 5.30 44.69
C THR A 566 3.79 6.73 44.29
N LEU A 567 2.76 6.96 43.48
CA LEU A 567 2.27 8.30 43.12
C LEU A 567 2.05 9.26 44.31
N PRO A 568 1.53 8.81 45.47
CA PRO A 568 1.32 9.70 46.60
C PRO A 568 2.60 10.37 47.13
N LEU A 569 3.77 9.79 46.89
CA LEU A 569 5.07 10.38 47.27
C LEU A 569 5.34 11.71 46.55
N LEU A 570 4.67 11.98 45.43
CA LEU A 570 4.84 13.21 44.66
C LEU A 570 4.05 14.40 45.19
N TYR A 571 3.02 14.18 46.03
CA TYR A 571 2.16 15.27 46.54
C TYR A 571 2.92 16.45 47.17
N PRO A 572 3.98 16.25 47.99
CA PRO A 572 4.74 17.36 48.58
C PRO A 572 5.44 18.26 47.55
N TYR A 573 5.68 17.76 46.34
CA TYR A 573 6.46 18.44 45.30
C TYR A 573 5.58 19.04 44.19
N VAL A 574 4.29 18.72 44.18
CA VAL A 574 3.33 19.17 43.18
C VAL A 574 2.55 20.38 43.69
N LYS A 575 3.00 21.58 43.33
CA LYS A 575 2.31 22.84 43.72
C LYS A 575 1.13 23.22 42.83
N ARG A 576 1.04 22.62 41.63
CA ARG A 576 0.02 22.95 40.63
C ARG A 576 -1.16 22.00 40.77
N LYS A 577 -2.32 22.56 41.10
CA LYS A 577 -3.55 21.77 41.34
C LYS A 577 -3.94 20.85 40.18
N ILE A 578 -3.79 21.29 38.94
CA ILE A 578 -4.06 20.45 37.76
C ILE A 578 -3.18 19.19 37.67
N ILE A 579 -1.94 19.24 38.17
CA ILE A 579 -1.04 18.09 38.22
C ILE A 579 -1.47 17.17 39.37
N GLU A 580 -1.81 17.75 40.52
CA GLU A 580 -2.33 17.01 41.67
C GLU A 580 -3.62 16.26 41.30
N ASP A 581 -4.56 16.93 40.62
CA ASP A 581 -5.83 16.35 40.17
C ASP A 581 -5.59 15.15 39.25
N ARG A 582 -4.57 15.22 38.36
CA ARG A 582 -4.22 14.12 37.44
C ARG A 582 -3.60 12.92 38.15
N ILE A 583 -2.76 13.18 39.16
CA ILE A 583 -2.20 12.14 40.04
C ILE A 583 -3.33 11.47 40.81
N ARG A 584 -4.18 12.26 41.47
CA ARG A 584 -5.31 11.79 42.27
C ARG A 584 -6.33 11.01 41.43
N PHE A 585 -6.61 11.46 40.21
CA PHE A 585 -7.46 10.73 39.27
C PHE A 585 -6.91 9.33 39.01
N SER A 586 -5.62 9.22 38.69
CA SER A 586 -4.99 7.93 38.39
C SER A 586 -4.97 7.01 39.60
N GLU A 587 -4.64 7.55 40.78
CA GLU A 587 -4.68 6.82 42.04
C GLU A 587 -6.08 6.26 42.32
N LYS A 588 -7.11 7.11 42.28
CA LYS A 588 -8.49 6.70 42.50
C LYS A 588 -8.95 5.68 41.46
N PHE A 589 -8.62 5.89 40.18
CA PHE A 589 -9.04 5.00 39.11
C PHE A 589 -8.59 3.55 39.34
N TYR A 590 -7.39 3.31 39.87
CA TYR A 590 -6.92 1.95 40.15
C TYR A 590 -7.31 1.44 41.54
N ASN A 591 -7.41 2.31 42.55
CA ASN A 591 -7.56 1.91 43.97
C ASN A 591 -8.98 2.06 44.56
N ASP A 592 -9.87 2.84 43.93
CA ASP A 592 -11.23 3.10 44.42
C ASP A 592 -12.27 2.46 43.50
N THR A 593 -12.90 1.38 43.96
CA THR A 593 -13.88 0.59 43.20
C THR A 593 -15.09 1.41 42.75
N ILE A 594 -15.58 2.33 43.59
CA ILE A 594 -16.78 3.13 43.29
C ILE A 594 -16.43 4.16 42.23
N PHE A 595 -15.35 4.92 42.44
CA PHE A 595 -14.87 5.90 41.47
C PHE A 595 -14.56 5.26 40.12
N LYS A 596 -13.93 4.08 40.12
CA LYS A 596 -13.64 3.29 38.92
C LYS A 596 -14.92 2.91 38.18
N SER A 597 -15.96 2.45 38.87
CA SER A 597 -17.25 2.11 38.26
C SER A 597 -17.91 3.33 37.60
N GLU A 598 -18.02 4.44 38.33
CA GLU A 598 -18.64 5.68 37.84
C GLU A 598 -17.88 6.24 36.63
N GLU A 599 -16.55 6.20 36.65
CA GLU A 599 -15.72 6.69 35.55
C GLU A 599 -15.85 5.83 34.28
N LEU A 600 -15.97 4.51 34.41
CA LEU A 600 -16.21 3.62 33.27
C LEU A 600 -17.58 3.87 32.64
N GLU A 601 -18.64 4.03 33.44
CA GLU A 601 -19.98 4.35 32.94
C GLU A 601 -20.01 5.70 32.23
N ARG A 602 -19.40 6.72 32.85
CA ARG A 602 -19.28 8.06 32.26
C ARG A 602 -18.52 8.03 30.93
N ARG A 603 -17.45 7.24 30.85
CA ARG A 603 -16.65 7.10 29.62
C ARG A 603 -17.43 6.37 28.54
N LEU A 604 -18.17 5.32 28.90
CA LEU A 604 -19.00 4.55 27.97
C LEU A 604 -20.05 5.44 27.32
N GLU A 605 -20.78 6.20 28.14
CA GLU A 605 -21.77 7.16 27.65
C GLU A 605 -21.14 8.22 26.74
N GLN A 606 -20.00 8.78 27.14
CA GLN A 606 -19.29 9.79 26.35
C GLN A 606 -18.89 9.28 24.96
N VAL A 607 -18.31 8.08 24.88
CA VAL A 607 -17.89 7.48 23.60
C VAL A 607 -19.10 7.19 22.70
N SER A 608 -20.19 6.68 23.28
CA SER A 608 -21.44 6.43 22.55
C SER A 608 -22.05 7.71 21.97
N GLN A 609 -22.04 8.80 22.72
CA GLN A 609 -22.49 10.11 22.25
C GLN A 609 -21.57 10.67 21.15
N ASP A 610 -20.27 10.48 21.29
CA ASP A 610 -19.28 10.89 20.29
C ASP A 610 -19.47 10.15 18.96
N LEU A 611 -19.69 8.83 19.00
CA LEU A 611 -20.02 8.02 17.82
C LEU A 611 -21.29 8.50 17.12
N LEU A 612 -22.33 8.84 17.89
CA LEU A 612 -23.57 9.39 17.34
C LEU A 612 -23.31 10.70 16.59
N LEU A 613 -22.50 11.59 17.15
CA LEU A 613 -22.17 12.86 16.50
C LEU A 613 -21.28 12.65 15.27
N ILE A 614 -20.30 11.76 15.33
CA ILE A 614 -19.46 11.39 14.17
C ILE A 614 -20.34 10.87 13.03
N TYR A 615 -21.27 9.96 13.31
CA TYR A 615 -22.18 9.42 12.31
C TYR A 615 -23.09 10.50 11.71
N ARG A 616 -23.56 11.44 12.53
CA ARG A 616 -24.32 12.60 12.04
C ARG A 616 -23.48 13.47 11.11
N TYR A 617 -22.24 13.80 11.47
CA TYR A 617 -21.34 14.56 10.57
C TYR A 617 -21.09 13.81 9.27
N ARG A 618 -20.84 12.51 9.33
CA ARG A 618 -20.68 11.66 8.13
C ARG A 618 -21.89 11.80 7.20
N ASN A 619 -23.11 11.67 7.72
CA ASN A 619 -24.32 11.80 6.90
C ASN A 619 -24.50 13.21 6.33
N LEU A 620 -24.18 14.25 7.10
CA LEU A 620 -24.24 15.63 6.62
C LEU A 620 -23.23 15.87 5.50
N ILE A 621 -22.00 15.35 5.61
CA ILE A 621 -20.97 15.46 4.57
C ILE A 621 -21.40 14.73 3.30
N VAL A 622 -21.82 13.46 3.40
CA VAL A 622 -22.25 12.63 2.25
C VAL A 622 -23.39 13.28 1.47
N HIS A 623 -24.31 13.95 2.16
CA HIS A 623 -25.44 14.64 1.53
C HIS A 623 -25.17 16.10 1.18
N ASN A 624 -23.92 16.58 1.27
CA ASN A 624 -23.53 17.98 1.05
C ASN A 624 -24.40 18.97 1.84
N ALA A 625 -24.83 18.58 3.04
CA ALA A 625 -25.64 19.40 3.93
C ALA A 625 -24.78 20.37 4.74
N ARG A 626 -25.41 21.34 5.41
CA ARG A 626 -24.69 22.34 6.23
C ARG A 626 -24.27 21.74 7.59
N PHE A 627 -23.01 21.93 7.96
CA PHE A 627 -22.45 21.56 9.27
C PHE A 627 -21.38 22.57 9.72
N ASP A 628 -20.97 22.51 10.99
CA ASP A 628 -19.94 23.40 11.54
C ASP A 628 -18.53 22.85 11.26
N THR A 629 -17.82 23.51 10.34
CA THR A 629 -16.45 23.14 9.95
C THR A 629 -15.40 23.47 11.01
N LYS A 630 -15.72 24.32 12.00
CA LYS A 630 -14.78 24.69 13.08
C LYS A 630 -14.67 23.60 14.14
N ILE A 631 -15.76 22.87 14.40
CA ILE A 631 -15.78 21.79 15.38
C ILE A 631 -15.45 20.42 14.77
N LEU A 632 -15.64 20.26 13.47
CA LEU A 632 -15.36 19.03 12.72
C LEU A 632 -13.95 18.45 13.00
N PRO A 633 -12.85 19.24 13.04
CA PRO A 633 -11.52 18.70 13.33
C PRO A 633 -11.41 17.93 14.65
N TYR A 634 -12.18 18.31 15.68
CA TYR A 634 -12.18 17.60 16.96
C TYR A 634 -12.88 16.25 16.85
N TYR A 635 -13.94 16.14 16.05
CA TYR A 635 -14.60 14.87 15.78
C TYR A 635 -13.78 13.99 14.83
N VAL A 636 -12.99 14.58 13.93
CA VAL A 636 -11.99 13.86 13.12
C VAL A 636 -10.97 13.19 14.04
N MET A 637 -10.39 13.92 15.01
CA MET A 637 -9.45 13.33 15.98
C MET A 637 -10.07 12.20 16.80
N LYS A 638 -11.36 12.30 17.14
CA LYS A 638 -12.08 11.21 17.81
C LYS A 638 -12.25 10.00 16.90
N ALA A 639 -12.69 10.20 15.66
CA ALA A 639 -12.83 9.13 14.67
C ALA A 639 -11.49 8.43 14.39
N GLU A 640 -10.40 9.19 14.30
CA GLU A 640 -9.03 8.67 14.16
C GLU A 640 -8.67 7.72 15.32
N ASN A 641 -8.87 8.16 16.56
CA ASN A 641 -8.58 7.33 17.74
C ASN A 641 -9.45 6.06 17.76
N LEU A 642 -10.76 6.19 17.48
CA LEU A 642 -11.68 5.05 17.47
C LEU A 642 -11.29 4.03 16.38
N ALA A 643 -10.98 4.48 15.16
CA ALA A 643 -10.55 3.62 14.08
C ALA A 643 -9.20 2.94 14.40
N GLY A 644 -8.22 3.71 14.89
CA GLY A 644 -6.89 3.20 15.24
C GLY A 644 -6.93 2.16 16.35
N ASN A 645 -7.70 2.42 17.42
CA ASN A 645 -7.84 1.49 18.54
C ASN A 645 -8.56 0.21 18.14
N LEU A 646 -9.60 0.32 17.31
CA LEU A 646 -10.33 -0.82 16.76
C LEU A 646 -9.44 -1.71 15.90
N ILE A 647 -8.72 -1.13 14.93
CA ILE A 647 -7.78 -1.85 14.06
C ILE A 647 -6.69 -2.52 14.92
N SER A 648 -6.05 -1.75 15.81
CA SER A 648 -4.95 -2.25 16.64
C SER A 648 -5.37 -3.42 17.52
N LYS A 649 -6.58 -3.35 18.10
CA LYS A 649 -7.10 -4.42 18.96
C LYS A 649 -7.35 -5.71 18.19
N ILE A 650 -7.99 -5.63 17.02
CA ILE A 650 -8.23 -6.82 16.19
C ILE A 650 -6.90 -7.42 15.73
N LEU A 651 -5.97 -6.59 15.27
CA LEU A 651 -4.63 -7.04 14.87
C LEU A 651 -3.89 -7.74 16.00
N TYR A 652 -3.89 -7.15 17.20
CA TYR A 652 -3.21 -7.72 18.36
C TYR A 652 -3.83 -9.06 18.79
N GLU A 653 -5.15 -9.12 18.98
CA GLU A 653 -5.81 -10.34 19.44
C GLU A 653 -5.69 -11.48 18.42
N HIS A 654 -5.79 -11.18 17.14
CA HIS A 654 -5.64 -12.19 16.09
C HIS A 654 -4.18 -12.65 15.94
N ALA A 655 -3.20 -11.75 16.12
CA ALA A 655 -1.80 -12.13 16.15
C ALA A 655 -1.47 -13.04 17.33
N MET A 656 -2.13 -12.86 18.48
CA MET A 656 -1.94 -13.72 19.65
C MET A 656 -2.74 -15.04 19.57
N ASP A 657 -3.86 -15.05 18.84
CA ASP A 657 -4.69 -16.23 18.61
C ASP A 657 -5.35 -16.17 17.22
N SER A 658 -4.69 -16.80 16.24
CA SER A 658 -5.12 -16.80 14.85
C SER A 658 -6.42 -17.58 14.60
N THR A 659 -6.95 -18.29 15.60
CA THR A 659 -8.20 -19.05 15.46
C THR A 659 -9.43 -18.17 15.66
N LYS A 660 -9.29 -17.03 16.33
CA LYS A 660 -10.40 -16.11 16.60
C LYS A 660 -10.74 -15.27 15.37
N SER A 661 -12.00 -15.28 14.99
CA SER A 661 -12.55 -14.32 14.05
C SER A 661 -12.60 -12.91 14.66
N HIS A 662 -12.56 -11.86 13.82
CA HIS A 662 -12.77 -10.48 14.29
C HIS A 662 -14.10 -10.31 15.04
N GLN A 663 -15.16 -11.02 14.64
CA GLN A 663 -16.44 -10.96 15.33
C GLN A 663 -16.31 -11.49 16.77
N GLU A 664 -15.67 -12.66 16.96
CA GLU A 664 -15.43 -13.22 18.29
C GLU A 664 -14.55 -12.30 19.13
N ILE A 665 -13.51 -11.69 18.55
CA ILE A 665 -12.66 -10.72 19.23
C ILE A 665 -13.51 -9.57 19.79
N LEU A 666 -14.32 -8.92 18.94
CA LEU A 666 -15.13 -7.76 19.33
C LEU A 666 -16.19 -8.10 20.39
N ILE A 667 -16.86 -9.24 20.24
CA ILE A 667 -17.86 -9.72 21.22
C ILE A 667 -17.19 -10.08 22.54
N SER A 668 -16.03 -10.76 22.49
CA SER A 668 -15.30 -11.16 23.71
C SER A 668 -14.86 -9.94 24.53
N GLU A 669 -14.47 -8.86 23.86
CA GLU A 669 -14.09 -7.60 24.52
C GLU A 669 -15.27 -6.90 25.16
N ARG A 670 -16.43 -6.87 24.48
CA ARG A 670 -17.67 -6.39 25.10
C ARG A 670 -17.99 -7.19 26.36
N VAL A 671 -18.05 -8.52 26.25
CA VAL A 671 -18.39 -9.40 27.38
C VAL A 671 -17.41 -9.21 28.54
N LYS A 672 -16.10 -9.14 28.24
CA LYS A 672 -15.05 -8.87 29.24
C LYS A 672 -15.33 -7.58 30.00
N MET A 673 -15.58 -6.48 29.29
CA MET A 673 -15.81 -5.18 29.90
C MET A 673 -17.14 -5.08 30.64
N GLU A 674 -18.22 -5.67 30.11
CA GLU A 674 -19.51 -5.75 30.83
C GLU A 674 -19.36 -6.53 32.14
N MET A 675 -18.67 -7.68 32.13
CA MET A 675 -18.39 -8.45 33.35
C MET A 675 -17.58 -7.65 34.37
N ILE A 676 -16.60 -6.86 33.93
CA ILE A 676 -15.83 -5.96 34.80
C ILE A 676 -16.75 -4.92 35.43
N MET A 677 -17.59 -4.26 34.63
CA MET A 677 -18.50 -3.23 35.13
C MET A 677 -19.50 -3.80 36.13
N GLU A 678 -20.06 -4.98 35.89
CA GLU A 678 -20.98 -5.64 36.83
C GLU A 678 -20.29 -6.06 38.14
N LYS A 679 -19.03 -6.53 38.07
CA LYS A 679 -18.22 -6.77 39.29
C LYS A 679 -18.01 -5.48 40.08
N LEU A 680 -17.69 -4.36 39.42
CA LEU A 680 -17.47 -3.09 40.10
C LEU A 680 -18.76 -2.53 40.72
N LYS A 681 -19.90 -2.64 40.03
CA LYS A 681 -21.23 -2.27 40.56
C LYS A 681 -21.61 -3.07 41.81
N SER A 682 -21.24 -4.34 41.85
CA SER A 682 -21.41 -5.21 43.02
C SER A 682 -20.33 -5.02 44.10
N ASN A 683 -19.49 -3.98 43.97
CA ASN A 683 -18.35 -3.67 44.84
C ASN A 683 -17.34 -4.83 44.97
N THR A 684 -17.26 -5.69 43.95
CA THR A 684 -16.26 -6.75 43.85
C THR A 684 -14.97 -6.16 43.27
N PRO A 685 -13.81 -6.30 43.94
CA PRO A 685 -12.54 -5.81 43.42
C PRO A 685 -12.18 -6.43 42.06
N VAL A 686 -11.70 -5.60 41.13
CA VAL A 686 -11.16 -6.03 39.83
C VAL A 686 -9.74 -5.53 39.70
N ASP A 687 -8.82 -6.45 39.40
CA ASP A 687 -7.43 -6.17 39.10
C ASP A 687 -7.27 -5.90 37.60
N PHE A 688 -6.98 -4.65 37.24
CA PHE A 688 -6.77 -4.24 35.84
C PHE A 688 -5.39 -4.61 35.29
N TRP A 689 -4.48 -5.08 36.13
CA TRP A 689 -3.15 -5.49 35.71
C TRP A 689 -3.11 -6.93 35.18
N GLU A 690 -4.18 -7.70 35.39
CA GLU A 690 -4.34 -9.08 34.89
C GLU A 690 -5.20 -9.15 33.61
N LEU A 691 -5.64 -7.99 33.09
CA LEU A 691 -6.46 -7.84 31.88
C LEU A 691 -5.61 -7.57 30.65
#